data_AF-A0A4R8DTE8-F1
#
_entry.id   AF-A0A4R8DTE8-F1
#
_cell.length_a   1.000
_cell.length_b   1.000
_cell.length_c   1.000
_cell.angle_alpha   90.00
_cell.angle_beta   90.00
_cell.angle_gamma   90.00
#
_symmetry.space_group_name_H-M   'P 1'
#
loop_
_entity.id
_entity.type
_entity.pdbx_description
1 polymer ?
#
loop_
_entity_poly.entity_id
_entity_poly.type
_entity_poly.pdbx_seq_one_letter_code
_entity_poly.pdbx_strand_id
1 'polypeptide(L)'
;MTKMGWIFLLLPVALHAQTWKKGIVKDEFIFTSAPFPSCHAATIAATPAGLVTAWFGGKNEGAPDVCIWVSRMVGGQWTAPARAADGIQHDSTNPSTGRRDTLRYACWNPVLYQIPGGQLLLFYKVGPKVAAWKGFLKTSSDNGVTWSSAIALPDGFLGPIKNKPVLLDGGRLLCPSSTEKDGWKVHFEETDDGGRTWRMIGPLEGKAIQPSILRYPDGRLQVLCRSQQRAIMESWSTDGGRTWSALTPTDLPNNNSGTDAVTLKDGRQLLVYNHVLPPEGQTKGDRTPLNVAVSRDGRQWNASLVLEDSKISQYSYPSVIQTPDGMVHIVYTWRRQRIKYVEVDPAKLEEKPIAGGIWPGITVASESSDGDYTRPLKDVLQDVETRYHVRIKMPDSMMTGKVVPFAFWRFRASADQTLDDILTPLDMKVNKINDSTYKLKDYEYYRWSVADGQAYLDELSARYNDRASWETRKAQLRTDLYKALRLSPLPHSPGKPPILTAVRHKDGYTVQNIALETLPGLYVCGSIYRPGRAAGKLPVILCPDGHWDGGRYRPDCQYRCATLARLGCIAVSYDLFAWGESQLQFRYEDHRRSLAQTIQVLNSIRLLDYLLSLKEADTARVGICGGSGGGSLTTMVTALDDRIRVAAPVASVSCYMFGGCPCESGMPVYESAGGTDVPEIAAMAAPRPLLVVSDGGDWTDHVPRIEYPYLQKVYGYFGAEGDVHDVHLPHEVHDFGINKREAVYYFFSKYFHLDTTKIDEHKVTIEPEAAMYALGGQLPADAIHGFDSLTAVFEHAHALVSEPAFDAMAVTAPARPAGRAARARASLLAAHAKAALLAAEGAPPRYRVALIDLMLLKRQKLGALDLAKRLDADGIEVDMGGLGTRETFDNQLAIDSIRNQYLSKSKALNLEICSLAMTGFYAQSFPTRPTAVKAVGDCIATMRQMGVHTGFLPLGVEGDLKKHPELRPAIVERLKAVGQMAKDSGVVIGIETSLNAKQAIRLLKDIGSPNIKICFNLADPIQQGEDPYKELETLGKNRISEIHCSNKDSVWLQYDPQVDLHQLKKTLDRMGWSGWLVIERSRDAKDPHNVKKNYGANVAYVKSIFQNSVYAHL
;
A
#
# COMPACT_ATOMS: atom_id res chain seq x y z
N MET A 1 34.48 23.29 66.02
CA MET A 1 33.19 22.89 65.40
C MET A 1 33.32 23.11 63.90
N THR A 2 33.76 22.07 63.18
CA THR A 2 33.06 21.37 62.05
C THR A 2 33.04 22.22 60.77
N LYS A 3 34.02 22.19 59.85
CA LYS A 3 34.53 21.11 58.95
C LYS A 3 33.45 20.21 58.30
N MET A 4 33.15 20.45 57.03
CA MET A 4 32.90 19.51 55.91
C MET A 4 32.36 20.36 54.73
N GLY A 5 33.01 20.51 53.58
CA GLY A 5 33.78 19.54 52.81
C GLY A 5 32.86 18.80 51.84
N TRP A 6 32.20 19.51 50.91
CA TRP A 6 31.36 18.89 49.88
C TRP A 6 32.26 18.29 48.79
N ILE A 7 32.46 16.98 48.87
CA ILE A 7 33.07 16.15 47.83
C ILE A 7 32.05 16.04 46.70
N PHE A 8 32.36 16.60 45.52
CA PHE A 8 31.69 16.24 44.27
C PHE A 8 32.07 14.80 43.92
N LEU A 9 31.22 13.86 44.28
CA LEU A 9 31.25 12.50 43.73
C LEU A 9 30.60 12.55 42.35
N LEU A 10 31.39 12.83 41.32
CA LEU A 10 31.06 12.47 39.95
C LEU A 10 31.07 10.93 39.87
N LEU A 11 29.93 10.32 40.17
CA LEU A 11 29.63 8.97 39.70
C LEU A 11 29.26 9.09 38.22
N PRO A 12 30.06 8.54 37.29
CA PRO A 12 29.61 8.41 35.91
C PRO A 12 28.47 7.39 35.93
N VAL A 13 27.22 7.85 35.83
CA VAL A 13 26.16 6.98 35.32
C VAL A 13 26.44 6.81 33.84
N ALA A 14 27.35 5.90 33.53
CA ALA A 14 27.48 5.37 32.19
C ALA A 14 26.17 4.63 31.89
N LEU A 15 25.24 5.31 31.22
CA LEU A 15 24.16 4.65 30.48
C LEU A 15 24.82 3.76 29.44
N HIS A 16 25.17 2.54 29.84
CA HIS A 16 25.60 1.50 28.93
C HIS A 16 24.37 1.13 28.10
N ALA A 17 24.34 1.54 26.83
CA ALA A 17 23.46 0.94 25.85
C ALA A 17 23.61 -0.58 25.99
N GLN A 18 22.52 -1.28 26.30
CA GLN A 18 22.59 -2.70 26.61
C GLN A 18 22.90 -3.45 25.31
N THR A 19 24.16 -3.81 25.13
CA THR A 19 24.60 -4.54 23.94
C THR A 19 24.16 -5.99 24.11
N TRP A 20 23.22 -6.45 23.27
CA TRP A 20 22.76 -7.85 23.18
C TRP A 20 23.84 -8.80 22.62
N LYS A 21 25.10 -8.55 22.96
CA LYS A 21 26.30 -9.21 22.45
C LYS A 21 27.14 -9.82 23.58
N LYS A 22 26.72 -9.68 24.85
CA LYS A 22 27.46 -10.22 25.99
C LYS A 22 27.53 -11.74 25.96
N GLY A 23 28.75 -12.27 25.97
CA GLY A 23 29.03 -13.70 25.81
C GLY A 23 29.54 -14.08 24.42
N ILE A 24 29.47 -13.19 23.42
CA ILE A 24 30.13 -13.41 22.14
C ILE A 24 31.65 -13.23 22.32
N VAL A 25 32.40 -14.26 21.92
CA VAL A 25 33.87 -14.33 21.97
C VAL A 25 34.48 -14.04 20.61
N LYS A 26 33.85 -14.48 19.51
CA LYS A 26 34.25 -14.15 18.13
C LYS A 26 33.05 -13.86 17.27
N ASP A 27 33.20 -12.94 16.33
CA ASP A 27 32.17 -12.49 15.39
C ASP A 27 32.85 -12.15 14.04
N GLU A 28 32.92 -13.11 13.12
CA GLU A 28 33.73 -13.00 11.90
C GLU A 28 33.08 -13.66 10.68
N PHE A 29 33.61 -13.41 9.49
CA PHE A 29 33.20 -14.11 8.27
C PHE A 29 34.12 -15.31 8.04
N ILE A 30 33.55 -16.45 7.62
CA ILE A 30 34.34 -17.64 7.22
C ILE A 30 35.25 -17.31 6.04
N PHE A 31 34.77 -16.47 5.12
CA PHE A 31 35.51 -16.01 3.95
C PHE A 31 35.01 -14.63 3.53
N THR A 32 35.89 -13.84 2.93
CA THR A 32 35.57 -12.53 2.34
C THR A 32 35.47 -12.58 0.82
N SER A 33 36.09 -13.58 0.18
CA SER A 33 36.01 -13.88 -1.25
C SER A 33 35.66 -15.35 -1.46
N ALA A 34 34.91 -15.64 -2.53
CA ALA A 34 34.50 -16.98 -2.89
C ALA A 34 34.39 -17.13 -4.42
N PRO A 35 34.54 -18.35 -4.97
CA PRO A 35 34.38 -18.63 -6.40
C PRO A 35 32.92 -18.62 -6.88
N PHE A 36 31.97 -18.25 -6.03
CA PHE A 36 30.54 -18.18 -6.30
C PHE A 36 29.97 -16.85 -5.80
N PRO A 37 29.02 -16.24 -6.53
CA PRO A 37 28.42 -14.97 -6.12
C PRO A 37 27.34 -15.12 -5.04
N SER A 38 26.78 -16.32 -4.85
CA SER A 38 25.74 -16.57 -3.85
C SER A 38 25.95 -17.87 -3.09
N CYS A 39 25.62 -17.87 -1.79
CA CYS A 39 25.63 -19.03 -0.91
C CYS A 39 24.47 -19.05 0.07
N HIS A 40 24.06 -20.23 0.52
CA HIS A 40 22.98 -20.38 1.49
C HIS A 40 23.02 -21.75 2.21
N ALA A 41 22.17 -21.89 3.25
CA ALA A 41 22.02 -23.08 4.09
C ALA A 41 23.34 -23.60 4.70
N ALA A 42 23.87 -22.84 5.66
CA ALA A 42 25.08 -23.23 6.38
C ALA A 42 24.83 -24.34 7.41
N THR A 43 25.83 -25.18 7.65
CA THR A 43 25.88 -26.22 8.67
C THR A 43 27.27 -26.27 9.30
N ILE A 44 27.39 -26.65 10.58
CA ILE A 44 28.67 -26.77 11.28
C ILE A 44 28.75 -28.08 12.08
N ALA A 45 29.94 -28.66 12.14
CA ALA A 45 30.27 -29.81 12.98
C ALA A 45 31.65 -29.64 13.62
N ALA A 46 31.82 -30.24 14.81
CA ALA A 46 33.11 -30.34 15.48
C ALA A 46 33.75 -31.70 15.17
N THR A 47 35.02 -31.69 14.78
CA THR A 47 35.82 -32.89 14.50
C THR A 47 37.02 -32.96 15.45
N PRO A 48 37.70 -34.11 15.59
CA PRO A 48 38.95 -34.21 16.34
C PRO A 48 40.04 -33.19 15.94
N ALA A 49 40.01 -32.69 14.70
CA ALA A 49 40.98 -31.72 14.20
C ALA A 49 40.52 -30.25 14.26
N GLY A 50 39.28 -29.98 14.66
CA GLY A 50 38.69 -28.62 14.70
C GLY A 50 37.30 -28.53 14.08
N LEU A 51 36.82 -27.30 13.88
CA LEU A 51 35.50 -27.03 13.32
C LEU A 51 35.48 -27.18 11.80
N VAL A 52 34.40 -27.72 11.26
CA VAL A 52 34.13 -27.83 9.83
C VAL A 52 32.75 -27.25 9.55
N THR A 53 32.64 -26.42 8.53
CA THR A 53 31.38 -25.82 8.08
C THR A 53 31.14 -26.12 6.60
N ALA A 54 29.88 -26.25 6.20
CA ALA A 54 29.48 -26.44 4.82
C ALA A 54 28.26 -25.60 4.46
N TRP A 55 28.11 -25.28 3.17
CA TRP A 55 26.95 -24.57 2.60
C TRP A 55 26.84 -24.90 1.12
N PHE A 56 25.69 -24.61 0.49
CA PHE A 56 25.62 -24.66 -0.97
C PHE A 56 25.91 -23.28 -1.57
N GLY A 57 26.57 -23.24 -2.72
CA GLY A 57 26.95 -21.99 -3.39
C GLY A 57 27.15 -22.15 -4.89
N GLY A 58 26.75 -21.12 -5.64
CA GLY A 58 26.78 -21.07 -7.10
C GLY A 58 26.25 -19.71 -7.60
N LYS A 59 25.87 -19.63 -8.87
CA LYS A 59 25.33 -18.40 -9.48
C LYS A 59 24.13 -17.83 -8.72
N ASN A 60 23.15 -18.69 -8.44
CA ASN A 60 21.98 -18.39 -7.62
C ASN A 60 21.35 -19.70 -7.15
N GLU A 61 20.54 -19.64 -6.09
CA GLU A 61 19.83 -20.80 -5.55
C GLU A 61 19.08 -21.57 -6.67
N GLY A 62 19.32 -22.88 -6.74
CA GLY A 62 18.75 -23.78 -7.75
C GLY A 62 19.41 -23.81 -9.13
N ALA A 63 20.43 -22.99 -9.39
CA ALA A 63 21.16 -23.05 -10.65
C ALA A 63 21.97 -24.36 -10.76
N PRO A 64 22.11 -24.96 -11.96
CA PRO A 64 22.84 -26.22 -12.13
C PRO A 64 24.29 -26.19 -11.63
N ASP A 65 24.94 -25.03 -11.56
CA ASP A 65 26.30 -24.86 -11.07
C ASP A 65 26.43 -24.84 -9.53
N VAL A 66 25.31 -24.86 -8.80
CA VAL A 66 25.32 -24.87 -7.33
C VAL A 66 25.95 -26.16 -6.82
N CYS A 67 27.05 -25.98 -6.08
CA CYS A 67 27.85 -27.04 -5.47
C CYS A 67 27.76 -26.98 -3.94
N ILE A 68 28.20 -28.04 -3.25
CA ILE A 68 28.46 -27.98 -1.81
C ILE A 68 29.91 -27.55 -1.58
N TRP A 69 30.09 -26.55 -0.74
CA TRP A 69 31.38 -25.98 -0.36
C TRP A 69 31.63 -26.21 1.13
N VAL A 70 32.89 -26.42 1.49
CA VAL A 70 33.35 -26.72 2.84
C VAL A 70 34.50 -25.79 3.21
N SER A 71 34.54 -25.35 4.46
CA SER A 71 35.70 -24.69 5.06
C SER A 71 35.99 -25.30 6.43
N ARG A 72 37.27 -25.30 6.82
CA ARG A 72 37.77 -25.92 8.05
C ARG A 72 38.51 -24.87 8.88
N MET A 73 38.38 -24.93 10.19
CA MET A 73 39.16 -24.11 11.11
C MET A 73 40.50 -24.80 11.38
N VAL A 74 41.59 -24.26 10.86
CA VAL A 74 42.96 -24.79 11.02
C VAL A 74 43.85 -23.69 11.60
N GLY A 75 44.49 -23.95 12.74
CA GLY A 75 45.34 -22.95 13.39
C GLY A 75 44.62 -21.65 13.78
N GLY A 76 43.31 -21.73 14.06
CA GLY A 76 42.48 -20.57 14.39
C GLY A 76 42.04 -19.71 13.20
N GLN A 77 42.26 -20.17 11.97
CA GLN A 77 41.78 -19.51 10.75
C GLN A 77 40.95 -20.45 9.88
N TRP A 78 39.96 -19.88 9.19
CA TRP A 78 39.15 -20.61 8.22
C TRP A 78 39.91 -20.82 6.90
N THR A 79 39.90 -22.05 6.39
CA THR A 79 40.43 -22.33 5.05
C THR A 79 39.56 -21.70 3.96
N ALA A 80 40.14 -21.43 2.79
CA ALA A 80 39.35 -21.06 1.61
C ALA A 80 38.27 -22.12 1.29
N PRO A 81 37.10 -21.71 0.75
CA PRO A 81 36.04 -22.65 0.37
C PRO A 81 36.53 -23.72 -0.61
N ALA A 82 36.43 -24.99 -0.22
CA ALA A 82 36.74 -26.15 -1.06
C ALA A 82 35.46 -26.88 -1.47
N ARG A 83 35.37 -27.33 -2.72
CA ARG A 83 34.18 -28.02 -3.23
C ARG A 83 34.14 -29.46 -2.73
N ALA A 84 33.06 -29.85 -2.07
CA ALA A 84 32.82 -31.22 -1.57
C ALA A 84 31.86 -32.03 -2.47
N ALA A 85 30.90 -31.39 -3.14
CA ALA A 85 29.99 -32.04 -4.09
C ALA A 85 29.60 -31.11 -5.23
N ASP A 86 29.40 -31.63 -6.44
CA ASP A 86 29.26 -30.85 -7.68
C ASP A 86 27.95 -31.07 -8.45
N GLY A 87 27.12 -32.02 -8.02
CA GLY A 87 25.80 -32.28 -8.59
C GLY A 87 25.80 -32.98 -9.95
N ILE A 88 26.95 -33.46 -10.43
CA ILE A 88 27.05 -34.18 -11.71
C ILE A 88 26.30 -35.52 -11.59
N GLN A 89 25.34 -35.75 -12.49
CA GLN A 89 24.56 -36.99 -12.57
C GLN A 89 25.09 -37.92 -13.65
N HIS A 90 25.60 -37.35 -14.75
CA HIS A 90 26.16 -38.06 -15.87
C HIS A 90 27.23 -37.18 -16.52
N ASP A 91 28.35 -37.77 -16.94
CA ASP A 91 29.41 -37.08 -17.64
C ASP A 91 30.07 -38.04 -18.63
N SER A 92 29.75 -37.87 -19.91
CA SER A 92 30.27 -38.71 -20.99
C SER A 92 30.83 -37.84 -22.11
N THR A 93 31.78 -38.37 -22.88
CA THR A 93 32.22 -37.75 -24.13
C THR A 93 31.70 -38.58 -25.28
N ASN A 94 30.96 -37.95 -26.20
CA ASN A 94 30.47 -38.63 -27.38
C ASN A 94 31.68 -39.06 -28.24
N PRO A 95 31.90 -40.37 -28.47
CA PRO A 95 33.09 -40.87 -29.17
C PRO A 95 33.19 -40.42 -30.63
N SER A 96 32.05 -40.06 -31.24
CA SER A 96 31.95 -39.68 -32.66
C SER A 96 32.06 -38.17 -32.91
N THR A 97 31.75 -37.33 -31.91
CA THR A 97 31.76 -35.86 -32.06
C THR A 97 32.76 -35.16 -31.16
N GLY A 98 33.38 -35.87 -30.21
CA GLY A 98 34.25 -35.29 -29.17
C GLY A 98 33.52 -34.37 -28.20
N ARG A 99 32.18 -34.23 -28.31
CA ARG A 99 31.38 -33.33 -27.48
C ARG A 99 31.12 -33.97 -26.12
N ARG A 100 31.49 -33.26 -25.06
CA ARG A 100 31.19 -33.64 -23.67
C ARG A 100 29.70 -33.37 -23.38
N ASP A 101 29.00 -34.39 -22.91
CA ASP A 101 27.62 -34.33 -22.43
C ASP A 101 27.61 -34.56 -20.92
N THR A 102 27.47 -33.46 -20.17
CA THR A 102 27.45 -33.45 -18.71
C THR A 102 26.08 -33.00 -18.22
N LEU A 103 25.32 -33.92 -17.62
CA LEU A 103 24.10 -33.58 -16.89
C LEU A 103 24.47 -33.24 -15.45
N ARG A 104 24.14 -32.02 -15.05
CA ARG A 104 24.36 -31.53 -13.68
C ARG A 104 23.06 -30.95 -13.11
N TYR A 105 22.78 -31.28 -11.87
CA TYR A 105 21.71 -30.65 -11.10
C TYR A 105 22.28 -29.87 -9.91
N ALA A 106 21.51 -28.93 -9.40
CA ALA A 106 21.89 -28.14 -8.24
C ALA A 106 22.04 -29.04 -7.00
N CYS A 107 23.09 -28.79 -6.22
CA CYS A 107 23.22 -29.27 -4.85
C CYS A 107 22.43 -28.39 -3.87
N TRP A 108 21.84 -28.98 -2.84
CA TRP A 108 21.01 -28.29 -1.85
C TRP A 108 21.32 -28.74 -0.43
N ASN A 109 20.89 -27.92 0.54
CA ASN A 109 20.90 -28.11 2.00
C ASN A 109 21.89 -29.17 2.53
N PRO A 110 23.19 -28.83 2.65
CA PRO A 110 24.14 -29.69 3.31
C PRO A 110 23.88 -29.77 4.82
N VAL A 111 24.13 -30.93 5.41
CA VAL A 111 24.10 -31.17 6.85
C VAL A 111 25.32 -31.98 7.24
N LEU A 112 26.17 -31.41 8.09
CA LEU A 112 27.34 -32.08 8.65
C LEU A 112 26.97 -32.80 9.95
N TYR A 113 27.55 -33.98 10.15
CA TYR A 113 27.47 -34.68 11.43
C TYR A 113 28.72 -35.51 11.69
N GLN A 114 29.37 -35.29 12.83
CA GLN A 114 30.51 -36.10 13.25
C GLN A 114 30.03 -37.28 14.09
N ILE A 115 30.23 -38.52 13.60
CA ILE A 115 30.01 -39.70 14.43
C ILE A 115 31.08 -39.73 15.53
N PRO A 116 30.71 -39.89 16.82
CA PRO A 116 31.68 -40.05 17.90
C PRO A 116 32.66 -41.21 17.61
N GLY A 117 33.97 -40.91 17.58
CA GLY A 117 35.01 -41.90 17.24
C GLY A 117 34.99 -42.43 15.79
N GLY A 118 34.14 -41.87 14.93
CA GLY A 118 33.93 -42.33 13.56
C GLY A 118 34.22 -41.28 12.49
N GLN A 119 33.62 -41.47 11.31
CA GLN A 119 33.78 -40.57 10.16
C GLN A 119 32.89 -39.32 10.27
N LEU A 120 33.31 -38.25 9.60
CA LEU A 120 32.48 -37.07 9.37
C LEU A 120 31.51 -37.37 8.22
N LEU A 121 30.22 -37.14 8.43
CA LEU A 121 29.16 -37.31 7.44
C LEU A 121 28.78 -35.96 6.84
N LEU A 122 28.54 -35.95 5.52
CA LEU A 122 27.93 -34.85 4.78
C LEU A 122 26.70 -35.37 4.04
N PHE A 123 25.53 -35.06 4.58
CA PHE A 123 24.25 -35.24 3.89
C PHE A 123 24.00 -34.03 3.01
N TYR A 124 23.52 -34.23 1.78
CA TYR A 124 23.13 -33.15 0.88
C TYR A 124 22.12 -33.68 -0.14
N LYS A 125 21.47 -32.80 -0.89
CA LYS A 125 20.45 -33.20 -1.86
C LYS A 125 20.87 -32.74 -3.24
N VAL A 126 20.50 -33.50 -4.26
CA VAL A 126 20.74 -33.13 -5.65
C VAL A 126 19.45 -33.23 -6.44
N GLY A 127 19.14 -32.21 -7.23
CA GLY A 127 17.97 -32.22 -8.10
C GLY A 127 17.63 -30.85 -8.68
N PRO A 128 16.70 -30.80 -9.65
CA PRO A 128 16.36 -29.56 -10.36
C PRO A 128 15.51 -28.59 -9.52
N LYS A 129 14.81 -29.09 -8.50
CA LYS A 129 13.98 -28.31 -7.58
C LYS A 129 13.76 -29.08 -6.28
N VAL A 130 13.44 -28.36 -5.20
CA VAL A 130 13.20 -28.93 -3.85
C VAL A 130 12.19 -30.08 -3.87
N ALA A 131 11.11 -29.98 -4.65
CA ALA A 131 10.08 -31.03 -4.73
C ALA A 131 10.52 -32.31 -5.47
N ALA A 132 11.69 -32.30 -6.13
CA ALA A 132 12.17 -33.40 -6.99
C ALA A 132 13.64 -33.78 -6.70
N TRP A 133 14.17 -33.38 -5.54
CA TRP A 133 15.54 -33.72 -5.16
C TRP A 133 15.66 -35.15 -4.60
N LYS A 134 16.88 -35.69 -4.62
CA LYS A 134 17.24 -36.96 -3.99
C LYS A 134 18.32 -36.73 -2.93
N GLY A 135 18.28 -37.50 -1.85
CA GLY A 135 19.28 -37.46 -0.79
C GLY A 135 20.58 -38.19 -1.16
N PHE A 136 21.70 -37.62 -0.75
CA PHE A 136 23.04 -38.18 -0.93
C PHE A 136 23.85 -38.04 0.35
N LEU A 137 24.79 -38.95 0.54
CA LEU A 137 25.74 -38.99 1.64
C LEU A 137 27.17 -39.07 1.09
N LYS A 138 28.07 -38.30 1.68
CA LYS A 138 29.53 -38.47 1.57
C LYS A 138 30.13 -38.61 2.96
N THR A 139 31.24 -39.32 3.08
CA THR A 139 31.97 -39.43 4.33
C THR A 139 33.40 -38.91 4.18
N SER A 140 34.00 -38.51 5.30
CA SER A 140 35.40 -38.10 5.39
C SER A 140 36.05 -38.75 6.60
N SER A 141 37.20 -39.40 6.39
CA SER A 141 38.04 -40.01 7.43
C SER A 141 39.17 -39.10 7.91
N ASP A 142 39.33 -37.93 7.29
CA ASP A 142 40.42 -36.98 7.54
C ASP A 142 39.90 -35.59 7.93
N ASN A 143 38.73 -35.54 8.60
CA ASN A 143 38.14 -34.33 9.16
C ASN A 143 37.77 -33.27 8.10
N GLY A 144 37.26 -33.72 6.96
CA GLY A 144 36.76 -32.88 5.88
C GLY A 144 37.82 -32.38 4.89
N VAL A 145 39.04 -32.92 4.92
CA VAL A 145 40.08 -32.60 3.90
C VAL A 145 39.68 -33.23 2.57
N THR A 146 39.40 -34.54 2.60
CA THR A 146 38.93 -35.32 1.45
C THR A 146 37.59 -35.96 1.73
N TRP A 147 36.85 -36.28 0.67
CA TRP A 147 35.49 -36.82 0.75
C TRP A 147 35.35 -38.05 -0.15
N SER A 148 34.63 -39.07 0.33
CA SER A 148 34.31 -40.28 -0.43
C SER A 148 33.53 -39.98 -1.71
N SER A 149 33.37 -40.97 -2.59
CA SER A 149 32.34 -40.92 -3.64
C SER A 149 30.94 -40.71 -3.02
N ALA A 150 30.04 -40.08 -3.78
CA ALA A 150 28.68 -39.85 -3.35
C ALA A 150 27.89 -41.16 -3.29
N ILE A 151 27.19 -41.39 -2.18
CA ILE A 151 26.30 -42.54 -1.97
C ILE A 151 24.88 -42.00 -2.02
N ALA A 152 24.08 -42.44 -3.00
CA ALA A 152 22.67 -42.10 -3.07
C ALA A 152 21.91 -42.79 -1.93
N LEU A 153 21.03 -42.06 -1.24
CA LEU A 153 20.13 -42.67 -0.25
C LEU A 153 19.04 -43.50 -0.97
N PRO A 154 18.44 -44.50 -0.28
CA PRO A 154 17.34 -45.28 -0.85
C PRO A 154 16.19 -44.38 -1.30
N ASP A 155 15.44 -44.82 -2.32
CA ASP A 155 14.31 -44.03 -2.83
C ASP A 155 13.27 -43.79 -1.72
N GLY A 156 12.79 -42.55 -1.64
CA GLY A 156 11.90 -42.10 -0.57
C GLY A 156 12.61 -41.50 0.65
N PHE A 157 13.93 -41.64 0.78
CA PHE A 157 14.72 -41.11 1.90
C PHE A 157 15.59 -39.92 1.46
N LEU A 158 15.66 -38.90 2.31
CA LEU A 158 16.38 -37.65 2.07
C LEU A 158 17.47 -37.37 3.12
N GLY A 159 17.48 -38.13 4.22
CA GLY A 159 18.27 -37.85 5.40
C GLY A 159 17.83 -36.55 6.08
N PRO A 160 18.69 -35.95 6.93
CA PRO A 160 18.35 -34.70 7.59
C PRO A 160 18.20 -33.58 6.56
N ILE A 161 17.10 -32.83 6.60
CA ILE A 161 16.82 -31.82 5.56
C ILE A 161 17.67 -30.57 5.70
N LYS A 162 17.87 -30.09 6.92
CA LYS A 162 18.58 -28.83 7.18
C LYS A 162 19.29 -28.81 8.53
N ASN A 163 18.66 -29.36 9.59
CA ASN A 163 19.26 -29.40 10.92
C ASN A 163 19.97 -30.73 11.16
N LYS A 164 20.97 -30.71 12.03
CA LYS A 164 21.81 -31.86 12.37
C LYS A 164 21.01 -33.03 12.99
N PRO A 165 21.37 -34.28 12.70
CA PRO A 165 20.81 -35.45 13.38
C PRO A 165 21.30 -35.55 14.84
N VAL A 166 20.69 -36.45 15.60
CA VAL A 166 21.10 -36.77 16.97
C VAL A 166 21.30 -38.27 17.14
N LEU A 167 22.44 -38.69 17.70
CA LEU A 167 22.76 -40.11 17.95
C LEU A 167 22.18 -40.57 19.29
N LEU A 168 21.13 -41.37 19.26
CA LEU A 168 20.42 -41.91 20.42
C LEU A 168 21.11 -43.18 20.95
N ASP A 169 20.66 -43.64 22.11
CA ASP A 169 21.15 -44.87 22.73
C ASP A 169 20.98 -46.06 21.77
N GLY A 170 21.95 -46.99 21.81
CA GLY A 170 21.99 -48.15 20.91
C GLY A 170 22.56 -47.86 19.52
N GLY A 171 23.10 -46.65 19.26
CA GLY A 171 23.76 -46.32 18.00
C GLY A 171 22.81 -45.78 16.92
N ARG A 172 21.54 -45.53 17.27
CA ARG A 172 20.50 -45.06 16.36
C ARG A 172 20.66 -43.58 16.04
N LEU A 173 20.95 -43.26 14.78
CA LEU A 173 21.05 -41.88 14.31
C LEU A 173 19.68 -41.40 13.83
N LEU A 174 19.08 -40.47 14.58
CA LEU A 174 17.78 -39.88 14.24
C LEU A 174 17.96 -38.57 13.45
N CYS A 175 17.49 -38.55 12.22
CA CYS A 175 17.56 -37.42 11.29
C CYS A 175 16.26 -36.62 11.28
N PRO A 176 16.31 -35.31 11.61
CA PRO A 176 15.17 -34.42 11.45
C PRO A 176 14.90 -34.14 9.96
N SER A 177 13.80 -34.67 9.44
CA SER A 177 13.44 -34.59 8.02
C SER A 177 12.12 -33.85 7.77
N SER A 178 11.82 -33.60 6.52
CA SER A 178 10.59 -32.95 6.06
C SER A 178 10.45 -32.98 4.54
N THR A 179 9.23 -33.00 4.02
CA THR A 179 8.95 -32.93 2.58
C THR A 179 8.14 -31.69 2.22
N GLU A 180 8.28 -31.22 0.97
CA GLU A 180 7.52 -30.09 0.43
C GLU A 180 6.67 -30.44 -0.82
N LYS A 181 6.78 -31.67 -1.35
CA LYS A 181 6.17 -32.07 -2.63
C LYS A 181 4.64 -31.96 -2.65
N ASP A 182 3.99 -32.37 -1.57
CA ASP A 182 2.52 -32.38 -1.42
C ASP A 182 2.11 -31.59 -0.18
N GLY A 183 2.69 -30.39 -0.04
CA GLY A 183 2.61 -29.57 1.17
C GLY A 183 3.74 -29.84 2.16
N TRP A 184 3.80 -29.00 3.18
CA TRP A 184 4.82 -29.01 4.22
C TRP A 184 4.52 -30.05 5.28
N LYS A 185 5.37 -31.07 5.38
CA LYS A 185 5.20 -32.19 6.33
C LYS A 185 6.49 -32.45 7.08
N VAL A 186 6.42 -32.46 8.41
CA VAL A 186 7.50 -32.93 9.28
C VAL A 186 7.46 -34.45 9.35
N HIS A 187 8.61 -35.09 9.23
CA HIS A 187 8.80 -36.52 9.50
C HIS A 187 10.25 -36.76 9.93
N PHE A 188 10.59 -37.98 10.32
CA PHE A 188 11.94 -38.34 10.74
C PHE A 188 12.42 -39.54 9.96
N GLU A 189 13.72 -39.60 9.76
CA GLU A 189 14.39 -40.72 9.13
C GLU A 189 15.46 -41.20 10.12
N GLU A 190 15.64 -42.49 10.27
CA GLU A 190 16.65 -43.02 11.19
C GLU A 190 17.40 -44.20 10.59
N THR A 191 18.60 -44.41 11.12
CA THR A 191 19.48 -45.51 10.73
C THR A 191 20.25 -46.01 11.95
N ASP A 192 20.37 -47.33 12.09
CA ASP A 192 21.10 -47.99 13.18
C ASP A 192 22.49 -48.50 12.74
N ASP A 193 22.81 -48.41 11.44
CA ASP A 193 23.98 -49.04 10.83
C ASP A 193 24.83 -48.07 9.99
N GLY A 194 24.77 -46.78 10.34
CA GLY A 194 25.57 -45.73 9.70
C GLY A 194 25.09 -45.33 8.30
N GLY A 195 23.78 -45.48 8.04
CA GLY A 195 23.14 -45.05 6.80
C GLY A 195 23.01 -46.13 5.73
N ARG A 196 23.21 -47.41 6.07
CA ARG A 196 23.04 -48.53 5.11
C ARG A 196 21.56 -48.91 4.99
N THR A 197 20.85 -48.95 6.11
CA THR A 197 19.40 -49.14 6.16
C THR A 197 18.72 -47.96 6.83
N TRP A 198 17.48 -47.67 6.40
CA TRP A 198 16.73 -46.50 6.81
C TRP A 198 15.29 -46.85 7.18
N ARG A 199 14.77 -46.19 8.21
CA ARG A 199 13.35 -46.25 8.62
C ARG A 199 12.75 -44.85 8.69
N MET A 200 11.51 -44.72 8.23
CA MET A 200 10.75 -43.46 8.29
C MET A 200 9.79 -43.47 9.48
N ILE A 201 9.67 -42.33 10.16
CA ILE A 201 8.76 -42.11 11.29
C ILE A 201 7.92 -40.85 11.01
N GLY A 202 6.60 -40.94 11.13
CA GLY A 202 5.65 -39.88 10.75
C GLY A 202 4.97 -40.15 9.41
N PRO A 203 4.43 -39.11 8.73
CA PRO A 203 4.55 -37.69 9.02
C PRO A 203 3.72 -37.20 10.22
N LEU A 204 4.08 -36.05 10.77
CA LEU A 204 3.24 -35.32 11.73
C LEU A 204 2.19 -34.50 10.97
N GLU A 205 0.98 -34.41 11.51
CA GLU A 205 -0.07 -33.52 10.99
C GLU A 205 0.26 -32.05 11.30
N GLY A 206 0.21 -31.18 10.29
CA GLY A 206 0.50 -29.74 10.40
C GLY A 206 1.29 -29.19 9.20
N LYS A 207 1.39 -27.85 9.09
CA LYS A 207 2.09 -27.15 7.99
C LYS A 207 3.44 -26.58 8.45
N ALA A 208 4.36 -27.47 8.81
CA ALA A 208 5.70 -27.14 9.28
C ALA A 208 6.77 -28.03 8.62
N ILE A 209 8.04 -27.59 8.67
CA ILE A 209 9.19 -28.33 8.09
C ILE A 209 10.49 -27.98 8.83
N GLN A 210 11.58 -28.67 8.46
CA GLN A 210 12.94 -28.43 8.95
C GLN A 210 13.06 -28.42 10.49
N PRO A 211 12.64 -29.51 11.17
CA PRO A 211 12.73 -29.60 12.63
C PRO A 211 14.18 -29.54 13.12
N SER A 212 14.45 -28.98 14.30
CA SER A 212 15.65 -29.26 15.10
C SER A 212 15.28 -30.18 16.26
N ILE A 213 16.19 -31.02 16.75
CA ILE A 213 15.91 -31.97 17.85
C ILE A 213 16.66 -31.53 19.11
N LEU A 214 15.94 -31.44 20.23
CA LEU A 214 16.44 -31.16 21.57
C LEU A 214 16.23 -32.38 22.47
N ARG A 215 17.12 -32.54 23.46
CA ARG A 215 17.10 -33.65 24.43
C ARG A 215 16.91 -33.13 25.84
N TYR A 216 16.23 -33.93 26.67
CA TYR A 216 15.99 -33.63 28.07
C TYR A 216 16.56 -34.73 28.98
N PRO A 217 16.95 -34.39 30.23
CA PRO A 217 17.52 -35.37 31.16
C PRO A 217 16.62 -36.57 31.48
N ASP A 218 15.30 -36.42 31.34
CA ASP A 218 14.31 -37.47 31.55
C ASP A 218 14.08 -38.37 30.32
N GLY A 219 14.90 -38.23 29.27
CA GLY A 219 14.82 -39.02 28.04
C GLY A 219 13.83 -38.48 27.01
N ARG A 220 13.09 -37.39 27.31
CA ARG A 220 12.21 -36.75 26.33
C ARG A 220 13.00 -36.09 25.20
N LEU A 221 12.38 -36.07 24.03
CA LEU A 221 12.83 -35.29 22.89
C LEU A 221 11.79 -34.20 22.58
N GLN A 222 12.26 -33.03 22.15
CA GLN A 222 11.42 -31.98 21.59
C GLN A 222 11.92 -31.64 20.20
N VAL A 223 11.01 -31.31 19.30
CA VAL A 223 11.34 -30.69 18.02
C VAL A 223 10.82 -29.28 17.93
N LEU A 224 11.59 -28.40 17.28
CA LEU A 224 11.18 -27.04 16.94
C LEU A 224 11.23 -26.89 15.42
N CYS A 225 10.13 -26.43 14.82
CA CYS A 225 9.94 -26.40 13.38
C CYS A 225 9.62 -24.99 12.90
N ARG A 226 10.12 -24.62 11.71
CA ARG A 226 9.62 -23.42 11.01
C ARG A 226 8.24 -23.70 10.43
N SER A 227 7.39 -22.67 10.31
CA SER A 227 6.01 -22.83 9.86
C SER A 227 5.53 -21.68 8.98
N GLN A 228 4.34 -21.86 8.40
CA GLN A 228 3.58 -20.80 7.73
C GLN A 228 2.52 -20.15 8.66
N GLN A 229 2.47 -20.57 9.93
CA GLN A 229 1.44 -20.20 10.90
C GLN A 229 1.89 -19.07 11.85
N ARG A 230 2.91 -18.30 11.45
CA ARG A 230 3.43 -17.12 12.18
C ARG A 230 4.05 -17.44 13.55
N ALA A 231 4.21 -18.71 13.91
CA ALA A 231 4.82 -19.17 15.15
C ALA A 231 5.80 -20.32 14.89
N ILE A 232 6.79 -20.49 15.77
CA ILE A 232 7.58 -21.72 15.81
C ILE A 232 6.65 -22.84 16.28
N MET A 233 6.70 -23.99 15.63
CA MET A 233 5.88 -25.14 16.02
C MET A 233 6.72 -26.13 16.80
N GLU A 234 6.14 -26.76 17.82
CA GLU A 234 6.79 -27.78 18.62
C GLU A 234 6.06 -29.13 18.57
N SER A 235 6.79 -30.21 18.85
CA SER A 235 6.24 -31.55 19.11
C SER A 235 7.19 -32.31 20.04
N TRP A 236 6.65 -33.27 20.79
CA TRP A 236 7.33 -33.96 21.87
C TRP A 236 7.30 -35.48 21.67
N SER A 237 8.37 -36.15 22.08
CA SER A 237 8.46 -37.62 22.14
C SER A 237 8.98 -38.09 23.50
N THR A 238 8.41 -39.18 24.00
CA THR A 238 8.77 -39.81 25.29
C THR A 238 9.36 -41.21 25.12
N ASP A 239 9.45 -41.73 23.90
CA ASP A 239 9.88 -43.11 23.59
C ASP A 239 11.13 -43.14 22.69
N GLY A 240 11.97 -42.12 22.83
CA GLY A 240 13.18 -41.96 22.02
C GLY A 240 12.88 -41.61 20.56
N GLY A 241 11.81 -40.87 20.27
CA GLY A 241 11.50 -40.39 18.92
C GLY A 241 10.79 -41.40 18.04
N ARG A 242 10.24 -42.50 18.59
CA ARG A 242 9.46 -43.48 17.81
C ARG A 242 8.04 -42.97 17.55
N THR A 243 7.45 -42.30 18.53
CA THR A 243 6.17 -41.60 18.42
C THR A 243 6.31 -40.14 18.86
N TRP A 244 5.45 -39.27 18.33
CA TRP A 244 5.52 -37.83 18.52
C TRP A 244 4.12 -37.26 18.75
N SER A 245 4.00 -36.25 19.59
CA SER A 245 2.75 -35.51 19.78
C SER A 245 2.38 -34.72 18.51
N ALA A 246 1.11 -34.28 18.43
CA ALA A 246 0.70 -33.32 17.41
C ALA A 246 1.56 -32.04 17.45
N LEU A 247 1.69 -31.37 16.30
CA LEU A 247 2.37 -30.07 16.20
C LEU A 247 1.52 -28.98 16.85
N THR A 248 2.10 -28.25 17.80
CA THR A 248 1.45 -27.11 18.48
C THR A 248 2.29 -25.83 18.34
N PRO A 249 1.68 -24.64 18.22
CA PRO A 249 2.44 -23.39 18.19
C PRO A 249 3.06 -23.09 19.56
N THR A 250 4.26 -22.52 19.56
CA THR A 250 4.87 -21.90 20.75
C THR A 250 4.55 -20.40 20.78
N ASP A 251 4.91 -19.73 21.89
CA ASP A 251 4.80 -18.27 22.01
C ASP A 251 5.87 -17.50 21.22
N LEU A 252 6.78 -18.21 20.53
CA LEU A 252 7.84 -17.58 19.74
C LEU A 252 7.40 -17.33 18.29
N PRO A 253 7.63 -16.13 17.73
CA PRO A 253 7.23 -15.82 16.37
C PRO A 253 8.07 -16.59 15.34
N ASN A 254 7.47 -16.85 14.17
CA ASN A 254 8.20 -17.31 13.00
C ASN A 254 7.75 -16.57 11.73
N ASN A 255 8.71 -15.94 11.08
CA ASN A 255 8.58 -15.22 9.81
C ASN A 255 8.80 -16.11 8.57
N ASN A 256 8.68 -17.44 8.71
CA ASN A 256 9.03 -18.42 7.68
C ASN A 256 10.55 -18.44 7.35
N SER A 257 11.38 -18.16 8.36
CA SER A 257 12.82 -18.40 8.30
C SER A 257 13.17 -19.73 8.96
N GLY A 258 14.20 -20.39 8.41
CA GLY A 258 14.78 -21.58 9.04
C GLY A 258 15.45 -21.22 10.36
N THR A 259 15.33 -22.12 11.33
CA THR A 259 15.90 -22.03 12.68
C THR A 259 16.83 -23.22 12.93
N ASP A 260 17.68 -23.17 13.94
CA ASP A 260 18.36 -24.35 14.49
C ASP A 260 18.45 -24.21 16.01
N ALA A 261 18.52 -25.34 16.71
CA ALA A 261 18.58 -25.38 18.15
C ALA A 261 19.56 -26.47 18.63
N VAL A 262 20.05 -26.34 19.86
CA VAL A 262 20.94 -27.32 20.49
C VAL A 262 20.68 -27.40 21.99
N THR A 263 20.78 -28.60 22.55
CA THR A 263 20.81 -28.83 24.00
C THR A 263 22.23 -28.59 24.50
N LEU A 264 22.38 -27.67 25.44
CA LEU A 264 23.64 -27.35 26.09
C LEU A 264 23.97 -28.38 27.18
N LYS A 265 25.26 -28.52 27.47
CA LYS A 265 25.80 -29.42 28.50
C LYS A 265 25.27 -29.13 29.91
N ASP A 266 24.86 -27.90 30.19
CA ASP A 266 24.25 -27.50 31.47
C ASP A 266 22.74 -27.74 31.53
N GLY A 267 22.17 -28.39 30.51
CA GLY A 267 20.75 -28.74 30.40
C GLY A 267 19.86 -27.65 29.81
N ARG A 268 20.38 -26.44 29.55
CA ARG A 268 19.61 -25.40 28.84
C ARG A 268 19.45 -25.76 27.36
N GLN A 269 18.33 -25.36 26.78
CA GLN A 269 18.06 -25.40 25.35
C GLN A 269 18.39 -24.04 24.74
N LEU A 270 19.09 -24.00 23.61
CA LEU A 270 19.44 -22.78 22.90
C LEU A 270 18.85 -22.81 21.49
N LEU A 271 18.15 -21.73 21.11
CA LEU A 271 17.50 -21.57 19.81
C LEU A 271 18.04 -20.33 19.09
N VAL A 272 18.41 -20.50 17.81
CA VAL A 272 18.77 -19.40 16.91
C VAL A 272 17.67 -19.21 15.87
N TYR A 273 17.05 -18.04 15.84
CA TYR A 273 15.87 -17.74 15.01
C TYR A 273 15.70 -16.24 14.78
N ASN A 274 14.79 -15.85 13.87
CA ASN A 274 14.43 -14.44 13.68
C ASN A 274 13.21 -14.10 14.55
N HIS A 275 13.38 -13.26 15.57
CA HIS A 275 12.29 -12.86 16.47
C HIS A 275 11.46 -11.72 15.86
N VAL A 276 10.65 -12.06 14.84
CA VAL A 276 9.81 -11.09 14.13
C VAL A 276 8.60 -11.79 13.53
N LEU A 277 7.44 -11.14 13.62
CA LEU A 277 6.22 -11.58 12.96
C LEU A 277 6.19 -11.09 11.49
N PRO A 278 5.67 -11.89 10.56
CA PRO A 278 5.37 -11.37 9.24
C PRO A 278 4.26 -10.28 9.30
N PRO A 279 4.13 -9.40 8.29
CA PRO A 279 3.00 -8.48 8.20
C PRO A 279 1.65 -9.22 8.30
N GLU A 280 0.62 -8.56 8.81
CA GLU A 280 -0.72 -9.17 8.94
C GLU A 280 -1.22 -9.70 7.58
N GLY A 281 -1.85 -10.87 7.58
CA GLY A 281 -2.27 -11.57 6.36
C GLY A 281 -1.15 -12.25 5.56
N GLN A 282 0.14 -12.08 5.92
CA GLN A 282 1.26 -12.70 5.22
C GLN A 282 1.87 -13.89 5.98
N THR A 283 2.39 -14.88 5.23
CA THR A 283 3.08 -16.07 5.76
C THR A 283 4.59 -15.93 5.81
N LYS A 284 5.17 -14.85 5.25
CA LYS A 284 6.61 -14.64 5.15
C LYS A 284 6.94 -13.20 5.55
N GLY A 285 7.98 -13.03 6.37
CA GLY A 285 8.38 -11.74 6.90
C GLY A 285 9.86 -11.46 6.69
N ASP A 286 10.32 -10.35 7.25
CA ASP A 286 11.70 -9.94 7.19
C ASP A 286 12.62 -10.85 7.96
N ARG A 287 13.77 -11.21 7.38
CA ARG A 287 14.76 -12.09 8.03
C ARG A 287 15.76 -11.28 8.86
N THR A 288 15.23 -10.46 9.78
CA THR A 288 15.97 -9.62 10.73
C THR A 288 15.01 -9.16 11.85
N PRO A 289 15.45 -9.02 13.12
CA PRO A 289 16.76 -9.41 13.65
C PRO A 289 16.98 -10.94 13.62
N LEU A 290 18.24 -11.38 13.76
CA LEU A 290 18.61 -12.77 14.06
C LEU A 290 19.03 -12.86 15.53
N ASN A 291 18.35 -13.71 16.28
CA ASN A 291 18.33 -13.73 17.73
C ASN A 291 18.77 -15.10 18.29
N VAL A 292 19.22 -15.09 19.54
CA VAL A 292 19.47 -16.30 20.34
C VAL A 292 18.60 -16.24 21.59
N ALA A 293 17.71 -17.22 21.74
CA ALA A 293 16.93 -17.44 22.96
C ALA A 293 17.37 -18.71 23.68
N VAL A 294 17.21 -18.75 24.99
CA VAL A 294 17.54 -19.89 25.84
C VAL A 294 16.34 -20.29 26.69
N SER A 295 16.23 -21.58 27.01
CA SER A 295 15.14 -22.14 27.81
C SER A 295 15.65 -23.28 28.69
N ARG A 296 14.99 -23.56 29.81
CA ARG A 296 15.27 -24.74 30.65
C ARG A 296 14.30 -25.89 30.40
N ASP A 297 13.10 -25.58 29.92
CA ASP A 297 12.00 -26.53 29.77
C ASP A 297 11.51 -26.66 28.32
N GLY A 298 12.09 -25.90 27.39
CA GLY A 298 11.71 -25.85 25.98
C GLY A 298 10.43 -25.06 25.69
N ARG A 299 9.77 -24.52 26.72
CA ARG A 299 8.48 -23.83 26.62
C ARG A 299 8.61 -22.36 26.97
N GLN A 300 9.23 -22.06 28.11
CA GLN A 300 9.51 -20.69 28.52
C GLN A 300 10.88 -20.28 27.99
N TRP A 301 10.89 -19.28 27.10
CA TRP A 301 12.10 -18.82 26.43
C TRP A 301 12.50 -17.42 26.92
N ASN A 302 13.78 -17.28 27.22
CA ASN A 302 14.43 -16.03 27.59
C ASN A 302 15.26 -15.51 26.41
N ALA A 303 15.20 -14.20 26.18
CA ALA A 303 16.07 -13.48 25.26
C ALA A 303 17.51 -13.46 25.80
N SER A 304 18.49 -13.64 24.91
CA SER A 304 19.90 -13.69 25.30
C SER A 304 20.83 -12.92 24.39
N LEU A 305 20.81 -13.16 23.07
CA LEU A 305 21.64 -12.41 22.11
C LEU A 305 20.86 -11.90 20.91
N VAL A 306 21.38 -10.83 20.31
CA VAL A 306 21.03 -10.36 18.98
C VAL A 306 22.30 -10.46 18.13
N LEU A 307 22.32 -11.42 17.21
CA LEU A 307 23.44 -11.66 16.31
C LEU A 307 23.50 -10.59 15.23
N GLU A 308 22.34 -10.21 14.68
CA GLU A 308 22.19 -9.20 13.64
C GLU A 308 20.85 -8.47 13.81
N ASP A 309 20.84 -7.15 13.63
CA ASP A 309 19.66 -6.28 13.78
C ASP A 309 19.52 -5.23 12.66
N SER A 310 20.31 -5.35 11.60
CA SER A 310 20.24 -4.41 10.49
C SER A 310 18.86 -4.39 9.85
N LYS A 311 18.37 -3.20 9.51
CA LYS A 311 17.17 -3.00 8.67
C LYS A 311 17.30 -3.65 7.29
N ILE A 312 18.53 -3.96 6.85
CA ILE A 312 18.79 -4.72 5.62
C ILE A 312 18.55 -6.22 5.92
N SER A 313 17.30 -6.64 5.72
CA SER A 313 16.80 -8.02 5.81
C SER A 313 17.64 -9.01 4.98
N GLN A 314 17.85 -10.25 5.48
CA GLN A 314 18.43 -11.48 4.85
C GLN A 314 19.45 -12.24 5.74
N TYR A 315 19.19 -12.39 7.05
CA TYR A 315 19.96 -13.26 7.95
C TYR A 315 19.22 -14.57 8.16
N SER A 316 19.80 -15.69 7.74
CA SER A 316 18.98 -16.91 7.63
C SER A 316 19.77 -18.21 7.65
N TYR A 317 19.02 -19.31 7.88
CA TYR A 317 19.55 -20.67 7.98
C TYR A 317 20.74 -20.76 8.94
N PRO A 318 20.53 -20.43 10.23
CA PRO A 318 21.56 -20.63 11.24
C PRO A 318 21.83 -22.11 11.44
N SER A 319 23.02 -22.49 11.87
CA SER A 319 23.33 -23.82 12.41
C SER A 319 24.15 -23.64 13.67
N VAL A 320 23.81 -24.40 14.71
CA VAL A 320 24.40 -24.24 16.04
C VAL A 320 24.83 -25.59 16.63
N ILE A 321 26.01 -25.63 17.25
CA ILE A 321 26.52 -26.78 18.02
C ILE A 321 27.18 -26.29 19.32
N GLN A 322 27.41 -27.21 20.26
CA GLN A 322 28.30 -26.98 21.40
C GLN A 322 29.46 -27.99 21.37
N THR A 323 30.67 -27.52 21.58
CA THR A 323 31.91 -28.32 21.54
C THR A 323 32.30 -28.89 22.91
N PRO A 324 33.26 -29.85 22.96
CA PRO A 324 33.74 -30.43 24.22
C PRO A 324 34.31 -29.43 25.24
N ASP A 325 34.86 -28.31 24.78
CA ASP A 325 35.34 -27.21 25.64
C ASP A 325 34.21 -26.37 26.27
N GLY A 326 32.96 -26.60 25.88
CA GLY A 326 31.78 -25.91 26.39
C GLY A 326 31.35 -24.68 25.57
N MET A 327 32.11 -24.29 24.55
CA MET A 327 31.76 -23.15 23.69
C MET A 327 30.61 -23.49 22.74
N VAL A 328 29.78 -22.48 22.44
CA VAL A 328 28.70 -22.58 21.46
C VAL A 328 29.17 -21.94 20.16
N HIS A 329 28.98 -22.65 19.05
CA HIS A 329 29.39 -22.22 17.72
C HIS A 329 28.18 -22.08 16.82
N ILE A 330 27.99 -20.88 16.27
CA ILE A 330 26.86 -20.54 15.40
C ILE A 330 27.40 -20.11 14.04
N VAL A 331 26.88 -20.70 12.97
CA VAL A 331 27.09 -20.22 11.60
C VAL A 331 25.76 -19.85 10.96
N TYR A 332 25.74 -18.86 10.07
CA TYR A 332 24.51 -18.51 9.34
C TYR A 332 24.79 -17.86 7.99
N THR A 333 23.79 -17.88 7.12
CA THR A 333 23.85 -17.16 5.85
C THR A 333 23.68 -15.66 6.08
N TRP A 334 24.70 -14.89 5.72
CA TRP A 334 24.68 -13.44 5.72
C TRP A 334 24.36 -12.92 4.33
N ARG A 335 23.14 -12.39 4.15
CA ARG A 335 22.65 -11.74 2.92
C ARG A 335 22.77 -12.56 1.64
N ARG A 336 22.82 -13.89 1.75
CA ARG A 336 23.10 -14.85 0.67
C ARG A 336 24.44 -14.67 -0.06
N GLN A 337 25.36 -13.91 0.53
CA GLN A 337 26.65 -13.58 -0.07
C GLN A 337 27.80 -14.25 0.67
N ARG A 338 27.71 -14.34 2.00
CA ARG A 338 28.77 -14.88 2.86
C ARG A 338 28.19 -15.76 3.96
N ILE A 339 29.06 -16.56 4.56
CA ILE A 339 28.74 -17.28 5.79
C ILE A 339 29.43 -16.58 6.97
N LYS A 340 28.64 -16.28 8.00
CA LYS A 340 29.12 -15.67 9.24
C LYS A 340 29.34 -16.76 10.29
N TYR A 341 30.35 -16.60 11.13
CA TYR A 341 30.66 -17.43 12.28
C TYR A 341 30.67 -16.59 13.56
N VAL A 342 30.02 -17.12 14.59
CA VAL A 342 29.97 -16.54 15.93
C VAL A 342 30.29 -17.62 16.95
N GLU A 343 31.26 -17.32 17.82
CA GLU A 343 31.65 -18.15 18.95
C GLU A 343 31.09 -17.51 20.23
N VAL A 344 30.43 -18.30 21.07
CA VAL A 344 29.69 -17.81 22.24
C VAL A 344 30.08 -18.62 23.47
N ASP A 345 30.40 -17.92 24.55
CA ASP A 345 30.59 -18.49 25.89
C ASP A 345 29.21 -18.57 26.59
N PRO A 346 28.61 -19.77 26.70
CA PRO A 346 27.26 -19.90 27.24
C PRO A 346 27.17 -19.54 28.73
N ALA A 347 28.28 -19.54 29.47
CA ALA A 347 28.30 -19.18 30.89
C ALA A 347 28.17 -17.66 31.11
N LYS A 348 28.42 -16.85 30.07
CA LYS A 348 28.32 -15.39 30.11
C LYS A 348 27.02 -14.84 29.54
N LEU A 349 26.14 -15.71 29.06
CA LEU A 349 24.85 -15.33 28.52
C LEU A 349 23.98 -14.69 29.60
N GLU A 350 23.47 -13.50 29.30
CA GLU A 350 22.39 -12.90 30.07
C GLU A 350 21.06 -13.45 29.58
N GLU A 351 20.12 -13.65 30.51
CA GLU A 351 18.79 -14.18 30.22
C GLU A 351 17.75 -13.15 30.68
N LYS A 352 16.86 -12.75 29.76
CA LYS A 352 15.73 -11.89 30.10
C LYS A 352 14.41 -12.50 29.62
N PRO A 353 13.33 -12.46 30.42
CA PRO A 353 12.04 -12.99 30.00
C PRO A 353 11.53 -12.34 28.70
N ILE A 354 11.05 -13.16 27.76
CA ILE A 354 10.26 -12.70 26.61
C ILE A 354 8.80 -12.67 27.05
N ALA A 355 8.23 -11.47 27.24
CA ALA A 355 6.86 -11.30 27.70
C ALA A 355 5.92 -11.01 26.52
N GLY A 356 4.83 -11.77 26.41
CA GLY A 356 3.82 -11.57 25.36
C GLY A 356 4.36 -11.70 23.93
N GLY A 357 5.43 -12.47 23.72
CA GLY A 357 6.08 -12.61 22.41
C GLY A 357 6.90 -11.39 21.98
N ILE A 358 7.23 -10.47 22.91
CA ILE A 358 8.01 -9.26 22.65
C ILE A 358 9.43 -9.42 23.21
N TRP A 359 10.44 -9.15 22.38
CA TRP A 359 11.84 -9.16 22.82
C TRP A 359 12.11 -8.03 23.83
N PRO A 360 12.60 -8.34 25.04
CA PRO A 360 12.88 -7.33 26.06
C PRO A 360 13.97 -6.38 25.57
N GLY A 361 13.90 -5.09 25.93
CA GLY A 361 14.96 -4.14 25.58
C GLY A 361 15.17 -3.91 24.07
N ILE A 362 14.18 -4.20 23.21
CA ILE A 362 13.99 -3.41 21.98
C ILE A 362 13.46 -2.05 22.43
N THR A 363 14.33 -1.27 23.06
CA THR A 363 14.41 0.14 22.74
C THR A 363 14.93 0.15 21.31
N VAL A 364 14.05 0.47 20.35
CA VAL A 364 14.51 1.04 19.08
C VAL A 364 15.55 2.08 19.49
N ALA A 365 16.78 2.03 18.97
CA ALA A 365 17.78 3.05 19.27
C ALA A 365 17.10 4.42 19.10
N SER A 366 16.87 5.15 20.19
CA SER A 366 15.91 6.27 20.18
C SER A 366 16.24 7.42 21.13
N GLU A 367 17.49 7.55 21.53
CA GLU A 367 17.96 8.75 22.22
C GLU A 367 19.15 9.39 21.49
N SER A 368 19.23 9.19 20.18
CA SER A 368 20.16 9.91 19.32
C SER A 368 19.48 10.37 18.05
N SER A 369 20.10 11.32 17.36
CA SER A 369 19.66 11.80 16.04
C SER A 369 19.57 10.66 15.03
N ASP A 370 20.43 9.64 15.14
CA ASP A 370 20.50 8.51 14.21
C ASP A 370 19.32 7.53 14.39
N GLY A 371 18.73 7.55 15.58
CA GLY A 371 17.49 6.86 15.95
C GLY A 371 16.25 7.74 15.85
N ASP A 372 16.40 8.94 15.26
CA ASP A 372 15.39 10.00 15.22
C ASP A 372 14.80 10.33 16.60
N TYR A 373 15.49 10.06 17.72
CA TYR A 373 14.93 10.18 19.09
C TYR A 373 13.52 9.54 19.25
N THR A 374 13.30 8.37 18.63
CA THR A 374 11.98 7.73 18.44
C THR A 374 11.41 6.98 19.65
N ARG A 375 10.37 7.47 20.31
CA ARG A 375 9.79 6.79 21.49
C ARG A 375 8.43 6.14 21.23
N PRO A 376 8.06 5.03 21.89
CA PRO A 376 6.72 4.46 21.77
C PRO A 376 5.63 5.48 22.10
N LEU A 377 4.55 5.51 21.30
CA LEU A 377 3.48 6.49 21.49
C LEU A 377 2.89 6.44 22.90
N LYS A 378 2.71 5.23 23.46
CA LYS A 378 2.19 5.03 24.81
C LYS A 378 3.01 5.76 25.86
N ASP A 379 4.33 5.61 25.82
CA ASP A 379 5.25 6.23 26.78
C ASP A 379 5.24 7.76 26.62
N VAL A 380 5.20 8.24 25.36
CA VAL A 380 5.14 9.68 25.07
C VAL A 380 3.83 10.29 25.59
N LEU A 381 2.70 9.62 25.42
CA LEU A 381 1.41 10.11 25.94
C LEU A 381 1.35 10.08 27.48
N GLN A 382 2.00 9.11 28.14
CA GLN A 382 2.16 9.10 29.60
C GLN A 382 3.02 10.26 30.10
N ASP A 383 4.07 10.64 29.36
CA ASP A 383 4.86 11.83 29.66
C ASP A 383 4.03 13.12 29.53
N VAL A 384 3.12 13.18 28.55
CA VAL A 384 2.17 14.31 28.41
C VAL A 384 1.24 14.37 29.62
N GLU A 385 0.62 13.26 30.02
CA GLU A 385 -0.23 13.21 31.22
C GLU A 385 0.52 13.73 32.45
N THR A 386 1.76 13.28 32.64
CA THR A 386 2.59 13.63 33.78
C THR A 386 2.99 15.11 33.76
N ARG A 387 3.46 15.62 32.62
CA ARG A 387 4.00 16.98 32.49
C ARG A 387 2.94 18.06 32.59
N TYR A 388 1.77 17.84 32.01
CA TYR A 388 0.71 18.84 31.94
C TYR A 388 -0.42 18.58 32.95
N HIS A 389 -0.31 17.55 33.78
CA HIS A 389 -1.33 17.15 34.76
C HIS A 389 -2.71 16.92 34.11
N VAL A 390 -2.71 16.26 32.96
CA VAL A 390 -3.92 15.88 32.21
C VAL A 390 -4.09 14.37 32.22
N ARG A 391 -5.30 13.90 31.92
CA ARG A 391 -5.56 12.49 31.63
C ARG A 391 -5.93 12.28 30.18
N ILE A 392 -5.45 11.22 29.57
CA ILE A 392 -5.75 10.84 28.20
C ILE A 392 -6.34 9.44 28.25
N LYS A 393 -7.57 9.29 27.75
CA LYS A 393 -8.19 7.96 27.58
C LYS A 393 -7.58 7.28 26.36
N MET A 394 -6.74 6.26 26.58
CA MET A 394 -5.92 5.60 25.57
C MET A 394 -6.29 4.11 25.42
N PRO A 395 -7.01 3.67 24.36
CA PRO A 395 -7.18 2.24 24.08
C PRO A 395 -5.84 1.64 23.62
N ASP A 396 -5.39 0.54 24.25
CA ASP A 396 -4.09 -0.08 23.94
C ASP A 396 -3.95 -0.49 22.47
N SER A 397 -5.05 -0.89 21.82
CA SER A 397 -5.10 -1.23 20.39
C SER A 397 -4.68 -0.08 19.48
N MET A 398 -4.94 1.17 19.87
CA MET A 398 -4.60 2.35 19.06
C MET A 398 -3.12 2.74 19.15
N MET A 399 -2.41 2.29 20.18
CA MET A 399 -1.00 2.65 20.42
C MET A 399 -0.03 1.54 20.05
N THR A 400 -0.52 0.31 19.85
CA THR A 400 0.31 -0.86 19.60
C THR A 400 1.14 -0.68 18.32
N GLY A 401 2.46 -0.78 18.44
CA GLY A 401 3.40 -0.65 17.32
C GLY A 401 3.62 0.78 16.80
N LYS A 402 2.96 1.80 17.38
CA LYS A 402 3.16 3.20 16.99
C LYS A 402 4.29 3.84 17.78
N VAL A 403 5.12 4.62 17.08
CA VAL A 403 6.27 5.33 17.65
C VAL A 403 6.28 6.78 17.18
N VAL A 404 6.79 7.67 18.02
CA VAL A 404 6.90 9.11 17.79
C VAL A 404 8.37 9.47 17.57
N PRO A 405 8.80 9.76 16.33
CA PRO A 405 10.13 10.29 16.09
C PRO A 405 10.24 11.69 16.67
N PHE A 406 11.40 12.00 17.24
CA PHE A 406 11.75 13.26 17.88
C PHE A 406 10.81 13.60 19.03
N ALA A 407 10.39 12.59 19.79
CA ALA A 407 9.30 12.69 20.76
C ALA A 407 9.46 13.87 21.73
N PHE A 408 10.62 14.03 22.38
CA PHE A 408 10.87 15.14 23.30
C PHE A 408 10.77 16.51 22.62
N TRP A 409 11.23 16.62 21.38
CA TRP A 409 11.24 17.86 20.60
C TRP A 409 9.85 18.30 20.14
N ARG A 410 8.83 17.46 20.32
CA ARG A 410 7.42 17.76 20.03
C ARG A 410 6.66 18.32 21.23
N PHE A 411 7.28 18.39 22.42
CA PHE A 411 6.66 19.04 23.57
C PHE A 411 6.63 20.56 23.41
N ARG A 412 5.53 21.18 23.82
CA ARG A 412 5.24 22.62 23.69
C ARG A 412 4.77 23.21 25.02
N ALA A 413 4.41 24.48 25.04
CA ALA A 413 3.98 25.13 26.28
C ALA A 413 2.66 24.55 26.84
N SER A 414 1.76 24.07 25.99
CA SER A 414 0.45 23.51 26.38
C SER A 414 0.32 22.03 26.01
N ALA A 415 -0.57 21.33 26.71
CA ALA A 415 -0.96 19.95 26.39
C ALA A 415 -1.58 19.86 24.99
N ASP A 416 -2.46 20.81 24.65
CA ASP A 416 -3.16 20.86 23.36
C ASP A 416 -2.17 20.87 22.19
N GLN A 417 -1.21 21.80 22.17
CA GLN A 417 -0.22 21.88 21.08
C GLN A 417 0.75 20.70 21.09
N THR A 418 1.10 20.19 22.28
CA THR A 418 1.99 19.03 22.38
C THR A 418 1.34 17.78 21.79
N LEU A 419 0.06 17.55 22.11
CA LEU A 419 -0.71 16.42 21.59
C LEU A 419 -0.88 16.53 20.08
N ASP A 420 -1.13 17.72 19.54
CA ASP A 420 -1.20 17.95 18.10
C ASP A 420 0.14 17.60 17.41
N ASP A 421 1.25 18.17 17.88
CA ASP A 421 2.58 17.93 17.32
C ASP A 421 3.01 16.45 17.42
N ILE A 422 2.52 15.70 18.40
CA ILE A 422 2.81 14.26 18.58
C ILE A 422 1.93 13.39 17.69
N LEU A 423 0.64 13.67 17.60
CA LEU A 423 -0.36 12.76 17.05
C LEU A 423 -0.62 13.00 15.56
N THR A 424 -0.52 14.23 15.08
CA THR A 424 -0.74 14.59 13.66
C THR A 424 0.16 13.81 12.69
N PRO A 425 1.47 13.61 12.95
CA PRO A 425 2.32 12.77 12.08
C PRO A 425 1.94 11.28 12.05
N LEU A 426 1.07 10.84 12.96
CA LEU A 426 0.62 9.46 13.09
C LEU A 426 -0.81 9.26 12.55
N ASP A 427 -1.38 10.28 11.91
CA ASP A 427 -2.79 10.34 11.50
C ASP A 427 -3.73 10.09 12.70
N MET A 428 -3.42 10.72 13.84
CA MET A 428 -4.20 10.60 15.08
C MET A 428 -4.50 11.99 15.65
N LYS A 429 -5.48 12.07 16.54
CA LYS A 429 -5.81 13.28 17.29
C LYS A 429 -6.34 12.95 18.69
N VAL A 430 -6.63 13.99 19.47
CA VAL A 430 -7.40 13.89 20.70
C VAL A 430 -8.67 14.71 20.61
N ASN A 431 -9.74 14.20 21.23
CA ASN A 431 -10.89 15.02 21.57
C ASN A 431 -10.76 15.46 23.03
N LYS A 432 -10.78 16.77 23.29
CA LYS A 432 -10.80 17.32 24.64
C LYS A 432 -12.19 17.08 25.25
N ILE A 433 -12.26 16.35 26.35
CA ILE A 433 -13.50 16.10 27.11
C ILE A 433 -13.74 17.28 28.07
N ASN A 434 -12.68 17.76 28.71
CA ASN A 434 -12.63 18.97 29.53
C ASN A 434 -11.16 19.40 29.68
N ASP A 435 -10.89 20.47 30.42
CA ASP A 435 -9.53 21.04 30.55
C ASP A 435 -8.48 20.08 31.10
N SER A 436 -8.90 19.01 31.79
CA SER A 436 -8.00 18.02 32.39
C SER A 436 -8.05 16.65 31.73
N THR A 437 -8.92 16.43 30.73
CA THR A 437 -9.17 15.09 30.18
C THR A 437 -9.32 15.10 28.66
N TYR A 438 -8.57 14.23 27.99
CA TYR A 438 -8.58 13.99 26.54
C TYR A 438 -8.99 12.55 26.23
N LYS A 439 -9.41 12.30 24.99
CA LYS A 439 -9.66 10.95 24.45
C LYS A 439 -8.93 10.78 23.13
N LEU A 440 -8.07 9.77 23.05
CA LEU A 440 -7.33 9.45 21.83
C LEU A 440 -8.28 8.96 20.73
N LYS A 441 -8.03 9.40 19.50
CA LYS A 441 -8.80 9.11 18.29
C LYS A 441 -7.88 9.02 17.08
N ASP A 442 -8.33 8.30 16.06
CA ASP A 442 -7.71 8.41 14.73
C ASP A 442 -8.11 9.75 14.10
N TYR A 443 -7.34 10.19 13.11
CA TYR A 443 -7.68 11.37 12.32
C TYR A 443 -9.06 11.18 11.66
N GLU A 444 -9.92 12.19 11.82
CA GLU A 444 -11.28 12.20 11.27
C GLU A 444 -11.33 13.23 10.15
N TYR A 445 -11.16 12.81 8.89
CA TYR A 445 -11.15 13.71 7.73
C TYR A 445 -12.40 14.59 7.62
N TYR A 446 -13.53 14.11 8.14
CA TYR A 446 -14.83 14.77 8.11
C TYR A 446 -15.05 15.76 9.28
N ARG A 447 -14.09 15.96 10.19
CA ARG A 447 -14.29 16.82 11.38
C ARG A 447 -13.09 17.70 11.67
N TRP A 448 -13.29 19.00 11.55
CA TRP A 448 -12.33 20.06 11.82
C TRP A 448 -12.60 20.74 13.16
N SER A 449 -11.72 21.66 13.56
CA SER A 449 -12.03 22.58 14.65
C SER A 449 -13.04 23.63 14.15
N VAL A 450 -13.81 24.22 15.08
CA VAL A 450 -14.77 25.28 14.75
C VAL A 450 -14.07 26.47 14.09
N ALA A 451 -12.89 26.84 14.60
CA ALA A 451 -12.11 27.97 14.08
C ALA A 451 -11.61 27.72 12.65
N ASP A 452 -11.12 26.51 12.35
CA ASP A 452 -10.65 26.16 11.00
C ASP A 452 -11.81 26.11 10.01
N GLY A 453 -12.95 25.52 10.42
CA GLY A 453 -14.16 25.50 9.59
C GLY A 453 -14.67 26.91 9.29
N GLN A 454 -14.71 27.80 10.28
CA GLN A 454 -15.12 29.19 10.09
C GLN A 454 -14.16 29.93 9.16
N ALA A 455 -12.85 29.81 9.38
CA ALA A 455 -11.85 30.45 8.52
C ALA A 455 -11.95 29.98 7.06
N TYR A 456 -12.24 28.70 6.86
CA TYR A 456 -12.46 28.14 5.52
C TYR A 456 -13.76 28.64 4.88
N LEU A 457 -14.86 28.67 5.63
CA LEU A 457 -16.11 29.25 5.15
C LEU A 457 -15.95 30.73 4.79
N ASP A 458 -15.19 31.50 5.57
CA ASP A 458 -14.86 32.89 5.27
C ASP A 458 -14.04 33.02 3.98
N GLU A 459 -13.08 32.11 3.74
CA GLU A 459 -12.33 32.03 2.48
C GLU A 459 -13.26 31.74 1.28
N LEU A 460 -14.16 30.76 1.40
CA LEU A 460 -15.15 30.44 0.37
C LEU A 460 -16.07 31.63 0.10
N SER A 461 -16.59 32.24 1.16
CA SER A 461 -17.47 33.40 1.16
C SER A 461 -16.84 34.66 0.55
N ALA A 462 -15.51 34.72 0.44
CA ALA A 462 -14.79 35.79 -0.24
C ALA A 462 -14.67 35.61 -1.76
N ARG A 463 -14.94 34.40 -2.29
CA ARG A 463 -14.83 34.08 -3.73
C ARG A 463 -15.97 34.65 -4.57
N TYR A 464 -17.05 35.10 -3.94
CA TYR A 464 -18.22 35.70 -4.56
C TYR A 464 -18.77 36.81 -3.65
N ASN A 465 -19.32 37.85 -4.27
CA ASN A 465 -19.80 39.03 -3.55
C ASN A 465 -21.13 39.57 -4.09
N ASP A 466 -21.68 38.92 -5.12
CA ASP A 466 -22.93 39.29 -5.76
C ASP A 466 -23.63 38.06 -6.37
N ARG A 467 -24.81 38.28 -6.93
CA ARG A 467 -25.61 37.22 -7.56
C ARG A 467 -24.89 36.54 -8.74
N ALA A 468 -24.20 37.31 -9.58
CA ALA A 468 -23.60 36.77 -10.80
C ALA A 468 -22.41 35.85 -10.50
N SER A 469 -21.53 36.27 -9.59
CA SER A 469 -20.41 35.47 -9.10
C SER A 469 -20.88 34.23 -8.34
N TRP A 470 -21.93 34.35 -7.52
CA TRP A 470 -22.54 33.20 -6.84
C TRP A 470 -23.16 32.19 -7.81
N GLU A 471 -23.95 32.62 -8.80
CA GLU A 471 -24.55 31.69 -9.78
C GLU A 471 -23.48 30.97 -10.61
N THR A 472 -22.37 31.64 -10.93
CA THR A 472 -21.22 31.01 -11.59
C THR A 472 -20.60 29.93 -10.70
N ARG A 473 -20.37 30.24 -9.41
CA ARG A 473 -19.86 29.30 -8.42
C ARG A 473 -20.80 28.10 -8.24
N LYS A 474 -22.10 28.34 -8.10
CA LYS A 474 -23.15 27.34 -7.96
C LYS A 474 -23.22 26.39 -9.16
N ALA A 475 -23.08 26.90 -10.39
CA ALA A 475 -23.06 26.07 -11.60
C ALA A 475 -21.84 25.15 -11.65
N GLN A 476 -20.66 25.66 -11.28
CA GLN A 476 -19.44 24.85 -11.18
C GLN A 476 -19.55 23.78 -10.10
N LEU A 477 -20.00 24.16 -8.89
CA LEU A 477 -20.24 23.23 -7.78
C LEU A 477 -21.18 22.11 -8.20
N ARG A 478 -22.34 22.43 -8.78
CA ARG A 478 -23.30 21.42 -9.23
C ARG A 478 -22.69 20.42 -10.20
N THR A 479 -21.95 20.92 -11.19
CA THR A 479 -21.30 20.07 -12.20
C THR A 479 -20.30 19.13 -11.56
N ASP A 480 -19.45 19.64 -10.66
CA ASP A 480 -18.43 18.85 -9.99
C ASP A 480 -19.00 17.90 -8.94
N LEU A 481 -20.07 18.28 -8.24
CA LEU A 481 -20.77 17.40 -7.30
C LEU A 481 -21.36 16.18 -8.01
N TYR A 482 -21.99 16.35 -9.19
CA TYR A 482 -22.44 15.22 -10.01
C TYR A 482 -21.28 14.30 -10.41
N LYS A 483 -20.11 14.86 -10.77
CA LYS A 483 -18.92 14.07 -11.10
C LYS A 483 -18.35 13.34 -9.88
N ALA A 484 -18.21 14.03 -8.75
CA ALA A 484 -17.68 13.49 -7.50
C ALA A 484 -18.55 12.33 -6.98
N LEU A 485 -19.87 12.45 -7.11
CA LEU A 485 -20.82 11.38 -6.81
C LEU A 485 -20.88 10.29 -7.89
N ARG A 486 -20.16 10.43 -9.02
CA ARG A 486 -20.22 9.52 -10.17
C ARG A 486 -21.63 9.38 -10.77
N LEU A 487 -22.38 10.47 -10.74
CA LEU A 487 -23.71 10.60 -11.34
C LEU A 487 -23.69 11.48 -12.60
N SER A 488 -22.51 11.68 -13.20
CA SER A 488 -22.32 12.39 -14.47
C SER A 488 -21.72 11.44 -15.51
N PRO A 489 -22.48 10.98 -16.51
CA PRO A 489 -23.92 11.21 -16.69
C PRO A 489 -24.77 10.42 -15.68
N LEU A 490 -26.02 10.85 -15.45
CA LEU A 490 -26.93 10.21 -14.49
C LEU A 490 -27.38 8.85 -15.06
N PRO A 491 -27.16 7.72 -14.35
CA PRO A 491 -27.56 6.39 -14.84
C PRO A 491 -29.05 6.31 -15.14
N HIS A 492 -29.48 5.68 -16.23
CA HIS A 492 -30.90 5.56 -16.56
C HIS A 492 -31.71 4.77 -15.50
N SER A 493 -32.97 5.16 -15.29
CA SER A 493 -33.92 4.37 -14.49
C SER A 493 -34.25 3.06 -15.21
N PRO A 494 -34.33 1.90 -14.50
CA PRO A 494 -34.75 0.62 -15.10
C PRO A 494 -36.19 0.62 -15.65
N GLY A 495 -37.04 1.55 -15.20
CA GLY A 495 -38.40 1.72 -15.71
C GLY A 495 -39.41 0.65 -15.26
N LYS A 496 -39.06 -0.25 -14.34
CA LYS A 496 -40.03 -1.21 -13.78
C LYS A 496 -41.05 -0.51 -12.86
N PRO A 497 -42.33 -0.90 -12.91
CA PRO A 497 -43.32 -0.43 -11.95
C PRO A 497 -42.87 -0.78 -10.52
N PRO A 498 -43.06 0.11 -9.53
CA PRO A 498 -42.74 -0.20 -8.15
C PRO A 498 -43.67 -1.28 -7.59
N ILE A 499 -43.17 -2.02 -6.62
CA ILE A 499 -43.96 -2.95 -5.81
C ILE A 499 -44.65 -2.14 -4.73
N LEU A 500 -45.98 -2.21 -4.67
CA LEU A 500 -46.80 -1.47 -3.71
C LEU A 500 -47.62 -2.43 -2.84
N THR A 501 -47.63 -2.20 -1.53
CA THR A 501 -48.51 -2.96 -0.62
C THR A 501 -49.95 -2.44 -0.69
N ALA A 502 -50.87 -3.17 -0.03
CA ALA A 502 -52.20 -2.65 0.25
C ALA A 502 -52.12 -1.32 1.05
N VAL A 503 -53.06 -0.41 0.74
CA VAL A 503 -53.18 0.88 1.43
C VAL A 503 -53.75 0.65 2.83
N ARG A 504 -53.09 1.21 3.85
CA ARG A 504 -53.52 1.17 5.25
C ARG A 504 -54.14 2.51 5.63
N HIS A 505 -55.40 2.51 6.05
CA HIS A 505 -56.11 3.72 6.47
C HIS A 505 -55.90 4.02 7.95
N LYS A 506 -55.63 5.29 8.29
CA LYS A 506 -55.42 5.81 9.64
C LYS A 506 -56.27 7.06 9.86
N ASP A 507 -56.21 7.66 11.05
CA ASP A 507 -56.92 8.91 11.34
C ASP A 507 -56.34 10.06 10.48
N GLY A 508 -57.05 10.42 9.41
CA GLY A 508 -56.73 11.58 8.57
C GLY A 508 -55.62 11.36 7.54
N TYR A 509 -55.00 10.18 7.48
CA TYR A 509 -53.97 9.83 6.49
C TYR A 509 -54.02 8.34 6.12
N THR A 510 -53.28 7.97 5.07
CA THR A 510 -53.06 6.58 4.65
C THR A 510 -51.57 6.30 4.52
N VAL A 511 -51.16 5.03 4.69
CA VAL A 511 -49.80 4.57 4.45
C VAL A 511 -49.78 3.45 3.41
N GLN A 512 -48.83 3.50 2.48
CA GLN A 512 -48.60 2.44 1.50
C GLN A 512 -47.09 2.22 1.35
N ASN A 513 -46.62 0.99 1.53
CA ASN A 513 -45.20 0.70 1.40
C ASN A 513 -44.85 0.54 -0.08
N ILE A 514 -43.61 0.91 -0.41
CA ILE A 514 -43.07 0.90 -1.77
C ILE A 514 -41.70 0.20 -1.78
N ALA A 515 -41.46 -0.67 -2.76
CA ALA A 515 -40.11 -1.03 -3.19
C ALA A 515 -39.92 -0.56 -4.63
N LEU A 516 -38.94 0.32 -4.84
CA LEU A 516 -38.62 0.91 -6.14
C LEU A 516 -37.26 0.40 -6.61
N GLU A 517 -37.21 -0.09 -7.85
CA GLU A 517 -35.95 -0.47 -8.49
C GLU A 517 -35.22 0.79 -9.00
N THR A 518 -34.02 1.08 -8.50
CA THR A 518 -33.28 2.34 -8.80
C THR A 518 -32.14 2.13 -9.79
N LEU A 519 -31.57 0.93 -9.82
CA LEU A 519 -30.67 0.38 -10.84
C LEU A 519 -31.07 -1.08 -11.11
N PRO A 520 -30.66 -1.71 -12.22
CA PRO A 520 -31.02 -3.10 -12.49
C PRO A 520 -30.76 -4.03 -11.30
N GLY A 521 -31.84 -4.55 -10.72
CA GLY A 521 -31.87 -5.41 -9.53
C GLY A 521 -31.62 -4.72 -8.18
N LEU A 522 -31.38 -3.41 -8.12
CA LEU A 522 -31.20 -2.66 -6.88
C LEU A 522 -32.53 -2.04 -6.44
N TYR A 523 -32.98 -2.33 -5.21
CA TYR A 523 -34.23 -1.81 -4.67
C TYR A 523 -34.00 -0.87 -3.48
N VAL A 524 -34.76 0.22 -3.44
CA VAL A 524 -34.98 1.03 -2.25
C VAL A 524 -36.39 0.81 -1.74
N CYS A 525 -36.54 0.55 -0.43
CA CYS A 525 -37.83 0.32 0.21
C CYS A 525 -38.23 1.51 1.08
N GLY A 526 -39.53 1.78 1.21
CA GLY A 526 -40.04 2.92 1.94
C GLY A 526 -41.54 2.87 2.21
N SER A 527 -42.06 3.94 2.81
CA SER A 527 -43.49 4.13 3.12
C SER A 527 -43.96 5.49 2.63
N ILE A 528 -45.01 5.49 1.80
CA ILE A 528 -45.67 6.69 1.30
C ILE A 528 -46.88 7.00 2.18
N TYR A 529 -46.87 8.18 2.79
CA TYR A 529 -47.93 8.74 3.60
C TYR A 529 -48.72 9.74 2.76
N ARG A 530 -50.05 9.60 2.71
CA ARG A 530 -50.94 10.49 1.95
C ARG A 530 -52.09 11.00 2.80
N PRO A 531 -52.68 12.17 2.50
CA PRO A 531 -53.85 12.66 3.20
C PRO A 531 -55.04 11.71 3.00
N GLY A 532 -55.82 11.45 4.04
CA GLY A 532 -56.97 10.54 3.97
C GLY A 532 -58.11 11.06 3.09
N ARG A 533 -58.15 12.38 2.87
CA ARG A 533 -58.98 13.05 1.87
C ARG A 533 -58.14 14.11 1.18
N ALA A 534 -58.11 14.10 -0.14
CA ALA A 534 -57.36 15.04 -0.96
C ALA A 534 -58.33 15.93 -1.74
N ALA A 535 -58.05 17.24 -1.78
CA ALA A 535 -58.67 18.18 -2.70
C ALA A 535 -57.58 18.84 -3.54
N GLY A 536 -57.62 18.66 -4.86
CA GLY A 536 -56.62 19.20 -5.77
C GLY A 536 -55.28 18.46 -5.75
N LYS A 537 -54.24 19.14 -6.25
CA LYS A 537 -52.85 18.63 -6.29
C LYS A 537 -52.18 18.77 -4.92
N LEU A 538 -51.39 17.78 -4.53
CA LEU A 538 -50.78 17.64 -3.21
C LEU A 538 -49.27 17.90 -3.27
N PRO A 539 -48.70 18.73 -2.37
CA PRO A 539 -47.25 18.86 -2.23
C PRO A 539 -46.59 17.51 -1.98
N VAL A 540 -45.35 17.34 -2.43
CA VAL A 540 -44.55 16.13 -2.21
C VAL A 540 -43.38 16.45 -1.30
N ILE A 541 -43.14 15.65 -0.26
CA ILE A 541 -42.01 15.82 0.67
C ILE A 541 -41.22 14.51 0.79
N LEU A 542 -39.94 14.56 0.39
CA LEU A 542 -39.00 13.48 0.69
C LEU A 542 -38.54 13.59 2.15
N CYS A 543 -38.55 12.48 2.87
CA CYS A 543 -38.12 12.41 4.27
C CYS A 543 -36.95 11.42 4.45
N PRO A 544 -35.75 11.72 3.91
CA PRO A 544 -34.56 10.92 4.19
C PRO A 544 -34.28 10.86 5.69
N ASP A 545 -33.70 9.75 6.13
CA ASP A 545 -33.56 9.46 7.54
C ASP A 545 -32.11 9.56 8.03
N GLY A 546 -31.93 9.78 9.34
CA GLY A 546 -30.60 9.85 9.98
C GLY A 546 -30.15 8.51 10.54
N HIS A 547 -28.92 8.48 11.09
CA HIS A 547 -28.33 7.29 11.73
C HIS A 547 -28.87 7.04 13.15
N TRP A 548 -30.18 7.09 13.34
CA TRP A 548 -30.81 6.73 14.60
C TRP A 548 -31.31 5.30 14.57
N ASP A 549 -31.18 4.60 15.70
CA ASP A 549 -31.60 3.21 15.84
C ASP A 549 -33.05 3.01 15.37
N GLY A 550 -33.29 1.94 14.62
CA GLY A 550 -34.57 1.64 13.98
C GLY A 550 -34.84 2.40 12.67
N GLY A 551 -33.96 3.32 12.24
CA GLY A 551 -34.07 4.03 10.97
C GLY A 551 -35.46 4.62 10.74
N ARG A 552 -36.00 4.48 9.52
CA ARG A 552 -37.33 5.03 9.16
C ARG A 552 -38.50 4.44 9.94
N TYR A 553 -38.31 3.33 10.65
CA TYR A 553 -39.38 2.61 11.35
C TYR A 553 -39.70 3.21 12.73
N ARG A 554 -38.79 4.03 13.28
CA ARG A 554 -38.94 4.57 14.63
C ARG A 554 -40.11 5.56 14.76
N PRO A 555 -40.63 5.77 15.98
CA PRO A 555 -41.82 6.59 16.20
C PRO A 555 -41.73 8.04 15.68
N ASP A 556 -40.63 8.77 15.90
CA ASP A 556 -40.52 10.18 15.46
C ASP A 556 -40.54 10.35 13.93
N CYS A 557 -40.04 9.35 13.19
CA CYS A 557 -40.09 9.36 11.74
C CYS A 557 -41.54 9.17 11.25
N GLN A 558 -42.29 8.27 11.90
CA GLN A 558 -43.71 8.07 11.62
C GLN A 558 -44.55 9.30 12.00
N TYR A 559 -44.31 9.90 13.18
CA TYR A 559 -44.94 11.16 13.59
C TYR A 559 -44.74 12.26 12.54
N ARG A 560 -43.50 12.46 12.08
CA ARG A 560 -43.16 13.43 11.04
C ARG A 560 -43.92 13.20 9.74
N CYS A 561 -43.80 12.00 9.18
CA CYS A 561 -44.37 11.72 7.86
C CYS A 561 -45.91 11.71 7.89
N ALA A 562 -46.52 11.14 8.94
CA ALA A 562 -47.97 11.11 9.10
C ALA A 562 -48.56 12.49 9.35
N THR A 563 -47.90 13.34 10.13
CA THR A 563 -48.36 14.72 10.39
C THR A 563 -48.27 15.57 9.12
N LEU A 564 -47.19 15.46 8.35
CA LEU A 564 -47.09 16.09 7.02
C LEU A 564 -48.20 15.60 6.08
N ALA A 565 -48.56 14.32 6.14
CA ALA A 565 -49.69 13.79 5.37
C ALA A 565 -51.04 14.34 5.83
N ARG A 566 -51.27 14.47 7.14
CA ARG A 566 -52.46 15.10 7.71
C ARG A 566 -52.58 16.59 7.36
N LEU A 567 -51.45 17.29 7.22
CA LEU A 567 -51.38 18.67 6.74
C LEU A 567 -51.75 18.83 5.25
N GLY A 568 -51.74 17.75 4.48
CA GLY A 568 -52.12 17.75 3.06
C GLY A 568 -50.99 17.39 2.10
N CYS A 569 -49.87 16.84 2.56
CA CYS A 569 -48.75 16.47 1.70
C CYS A 569 -48.71 14.96 1.40
N ILE A 570 -48.05 14.60 0.30
CA ILE A 570 -47.52 13.26 0.08
C ILE A 570 -46.14 13.24 0.72
N ALA A 571 -45.93 12.49 1.79
CA ALA A 571 -44.63 12.34 2.43
C ALA A 571 -44.08 10.93 2.20
N VAL A 572 -42.77 10.78 1.99
CA VAL A 572 -42.13 9.45 1.88
C VAL A 572 -40.95 9.33 2.83
N SER A 573 -40.92 8.29 3.64
CA SER A 573 -39.69 7.83 4.31
C SER A 573 -39.17 6.59 3.62
N TYR A 574 -37.86 6.41 3.55
CA TYR A 574 -37.22 5.31 2.83
C TYR A 574 -35.92 4.89 3.49
N ASP A 575 -35.54 3.64 3.26
CA ASP A 575 -34.37 3.02 3.86
C ASP A 575 -33.09 3.72 3.41
N LEU A 576 -32.19 3.94 4.38
CA LEU A 576 -30.79 4.19 4.07
C LEU A 576 -30.19 2.98 3.37
N PHE A 577 -29.14 3.18 2.59
CA PHE A 577 -28.46 2.07 1.92
C PHE A 577 -27.94 1.06 2.97
N ALA A 578 -28.22 -0.23 2.80
CA ALA A 578 -27.92 -1.30 3.75
C ALA A 578 -28.54 -1.15 5.16
N TRP A 579 -29.65 -0.41 5.26
CA TRP A 579 -30.54 -0.39 6.44
C TRP A 579 -31.93 -0.91 6.06
N GLY A 580 -32.70 -1.36 7.05
CA GLY A 580 -34.05 -1.89 6.82
C GLY A 580 -34.04 -3.03 5.80
N GLU A 581 -34.95 -2.98 4.82
CA GLU A 581 -35.05 -4.03 3.80
C GLU A 581 -33.92 -3.98 2.77
N SER A 582 -33.12 -2.90 2.74
CA SER A 582 -31.86 -2.89 1.97
C SER A 582 -30.87 -3.96 2.49
N GLN A 583 -30.99 -4.39 3.75
CA GLN A 583 -30.18 -5.49 4.31
C GLN A 583 -30.52 -6.87 3.72
N LEU A 584 -31.63 -7.00 3.01
CA LEU A 584 -31.90 -8.20 2.23
C LEU A 584 -30.90 -8.32 1.06
N GLN A 585 -30.44 -7.19 0.54
CA GLN A 585 -29.48 -7.12 -0.57
C GLN A 585 -28.03 -6.97 -0.12
N PHE A 586 -27.79 -6.34 1.04
CA PHE A 586 -26.45 -5.92 1.49
C PHE A 586 -26.19 -6.25 2.95
N ARG A 587 -24.93 -6.28 3.36
CA ARG A 587 -24.58 -6.38 4.78
C ARG A 587 -24.63 -5.00 5.42
N TYR A 588 -24.93 -4.92 6.71
CA TYR A 588 -24.98 -3.63 7.42
C TYR A 588 -23.66 -2.85 7.27
N GLU A 589 -22.52 -3.54 7.26
CA GLU A 589 -21.20 -2.91 7.12
C GLU A 589 -21.00 -2.20 5.77
N ASP A 590 -21.73 -2.62 4.72
CA ASP A 590 -21.66 -1.99 3.40
C ASP A 590 -22.19 -0.55 3.43
N HIS A 591 -23.00 -0.18 4.42
CA HIS A 591 -23.44 1.20 4.64
C HIS A 591 -22.27 2.18 4.81
N ARG A 592 -21.13 1.70 5.35
CA ARG A 592 -19.93 2.52 5.59
C ARG A 592 -18.93 2.46 4.43
N ARG A 593 -19.40 2.24 3.20
CA ARG A 593 -18.59 2.30 1.98
C ARG A 593 -18.96 3.54 1.16
N SER A 594 -18.00 4.08 0.42
CA SER A 594 -18.16 5.36 -0.31
C SER A 594 -19.35 5.39 -1.28
N LEU A 595 -19.61 4.28 -1.99
CA LEU A 595 -20.72 4.19 -2.95
C LEU A 595 -22.10 4.34 -2.28
N ALA A 596 -22.22 4.13 -0.97
CA ALA A 596 -23.47 4.36 -0.23
C ALA A 596 -23.96 5.80 -0.39
N GLN A 597 -23.07 6.80 -0.40
CA GLN A 597 -23.44 8.21 -0.61
C GLN A 597 -24.09 8.42 -1.98
N THR A 598 -23.44 7.93 -3.03
CA THR A 598 -23.95 7.97 -4.40
C THR A 598 -25.31 7.30 -4.53
N ILE A 599 -25.45 6.09 -3.97
CA ILE A 599 -26.68 5.32 -4.08
C ILE A 599 -27.82 5.96 -3.30
N GLN A 600 -27.56 6.55 -2.14
CA GLN A 600 -28.59 7.29 -1.40
C GLN A 600 -29.10 8.51 -2.16
N VAL A 601 -28.19 9.30 -2.77
CA VAL A 601 -28.59 10.43 -3.64
C VAL A 601 -29.40 9.94 -4.84
N LEU A 602 -28.95 8.86 -5.51
CA LEU A 602 -29.67 8.27 -6.63
C LEU A 602 -31.06 7.77 -6.22
N ASN A 603 -31.18 7.11 -5.06
CA ASN A 603 -32.45 6.63 -4.52
C ASN A 603 -33.42 7.79 -4.28
N SER A 604 -32.96 8.90 -3.70
CA SER A 604 -33.78 10.11 -3.51
C SER A 604 -34.29 10.68 -4.85
N ILE A 605 -33.41 10.78 -5.86
CA ILE A 605 -33.79 11.25 -7.20
C ILE A 605 -34.84 10.33 -7.84
N ARG A 606 -34.66 9.00 -7.74
CA ARG A 606 -35.57 8.02 -8.34
C ARG A 606 -36.92 7.94 -7.63
N LEU A 607 -36.93 8.04 -6.30
CA LEU A 607 -38.17 8.14 -5.54
C LEU A 607 -38.91 9.44 -5.88
N LEU A 608 -38.19 10.55 -6.08
CA LEU A 608 -38.80 11.80 -6.51
C LEU A 608 -39.42 11.68 -7.90
N ASP A 609 -38.71 11.08 -8.87
CA ASP A 609 -39.23 10.82 -10.22
C ASP A 609 -40.57 10.07 -10.15
N TYR A 610 -40.62 9.01 -9.33
CA TYR A 610 -41.84 8.23 -9.14
C TYR A 610 -42.95 9.07 -8.49
N LEU A 611 -42.68 9.78 -7.39
CA LEU A 611 -43.70 10.54 -6.67
C LEU A 611 -44.28 11.68 -7.52
N LEU A 612 -43.45 12.37 -8.31
CA LEU A 612 -43.90 13.44 -9.20
C LEU A 612 -44.66 12.92 -10.42
N SER A 613 -44.58 11.62 -10.72
CA SER A 613 -45.40 10.98 -11.76
C SER A 613 -46.84 10.69 -11.30
N LEU A 614 -47.11 10.74 -9.99
CA LEU A 614 -48.45 10.51 -9.44
C LEU A 614 -49.42 11.60 -9.91
N LYS A 615 -50.64 11.19 -10.28
CA LYS A 615 -51.66 12.12 -10.83
C LYS A 615 -52.04 13.19 -9.83
N GLU A 616 -52.00 12.89 -8.54
CA GLU A 616 -52.30 13.80 -7.44
C GLU A 616 -51.12 14.69 -7.04
N ALA A 617 -49.89 14.44 -7.50
CA ALA A 617 -48.73 15.22 -7.08
C ALA A 617 -48.71 16.63 -7.70
N ASP A 618 -48.30 17.60 -6.88
CA ASP A 618 -48.03 18.98 -7.26
C ASP A 618 -46.53 19.16 -7.53
N THR A 619 -46.16 19.23 -8.81
CA THR A 619 -44.76 19.40 -9.23
C THR A 619 -44.19 20.78 -8.93
N ALA A 620 -45.01 21.75 -8.52
CA ALA A 620 -44.55 23.08 -8.11
C ALA A 620 -44.30 23.18 -6.60
N ARG A 621 -44.82 22.25 -5.80
CA ARG A 621 -44.66 22.23 -4.33
C ARG A 621 -43.95 20.95 -3.89
N VAL A 622 -42.62 20.96 -4.03
CA VAL A 622 -41.75 19.81 -3.72
C VAL A 622 -40.81 20.18 -2.59
N GLY A 623 -40.79 19.36 -1.55
CA GLY A 623 -40.04 19.56 -0.34
C GLY A 623 -39.11 18.40 -0.01
N ILE A 624 -38.14 18.66 0.85
CA ILE A 624 -37.30 17.61 1.45
C ILE A 624 -36.90 18.00 2.87
N CYS A 625 -36.97 17.07 3.81
CA CYS A 625 -36.50 17.26 5.16
C CYS A 625 -35.97 15.98 5.79
N GLY A 626 -34.88 16.10 6.52
CA GLY A 626 -34.21 14.98 7.15
C GLY A 626 -33.32 15.47 8.27
N GLY A 627 -33.04 14.58 9.21
CA GLY A 627 -32.25 14.89 10.39
C GLY A 627 -30.91 14.16 10.41
N SER A 628 -29.87 14.76 11.00
CA SER A 628 -28.53 14.17 11.07
C SER A 628 -28.02 13.81 9.66
N GLY A 629 -27.63 12.55 9.41
CA GLY A 629 -27.28 12.08 8.05
C GLY A 629 -28.37 12.27 7.00
N GLY A 630 -29.66 12.25 7.39
CA GLY A 630 -30.77 12.60 6.52
C GLY A 630 -30.82 14.10 6.19
N GLY A 631 -30.31 14.94 7.10
CA GLY A 631 -30.10 16.36 6.86
C GLY A 631 -28.94 16.61 5.88
N SER A 632 -27.84 15.86 6.01
CA SER A 632 -26.74 15.85 5.03
C SER A 632 -27.26 15.47 3.63
N LEU A 633 -28.10 14.43 3.53
CA LEU A 633 -28.74 14.03 2.28
C LEU A 633 -29.74 15.07 1.76
N THR A 634 -30.48 15.73 2.66
CA THR A 634 -31.38 16.85 2.33
C THR A 634 -30.63 17.99 1.65
N THR A 635 -29.50 18.40 2.21
CA THR A 635 -28.61 19.43 1.65
C THR A 635 -28.09 19.03 0.27
N MET A 636 -27.55 17.81 0.14
CA MET A 636 -26.97 17.32 -1.12
C MET A 636 -28.01 17.21 -2.24
N VAL A 637 -29.18 16.61 -1.98
CA VAL A 637 -30.24 16.46 -2.99
C VAL A 637 -30.80 17.82 -3.40
N THR A 638 -30.96 18.76 -2.46
CA THR A 638 -31.42 20.13 -2.76
C THR A 638 -30.45 20.87 -3.69
N ALA A 639 -29.15 20.69 -3.52
CA ALA A 639 -28.12 21.30 -4.36
C ALA A 639 -28.13 20.75 -5.81
N LEU A 640 -28.39 19.45 -5.95
CA LEU A 640 -28.34 18.72 -7.23
C LEU A 640 -29.64 18.73 -8.03
N ASP A 641 -30.79 18.84 -7.36
CA ASP A 641 -32.12 18.74 -7.98
C ASP A 641 -32.95 20.00 -7.77
N ASP A 642 -33.07 20.82 -8.83
CA ASP A 642 -33.82 22.08 -8.83
C ASP A 642 -35.35 21.88 -8.76
N ARG A 643 -35.84 20.62 -8.83
CA ARG A 643 -37.27 20.34 -8.58
C ARG A 643 -37.62 20.54 -7.12
N ILE A 644 -36.69 20.33 -6.19
CA ILE A 644 -36.87 20.67 -4.79
C ILE A 644 -37.10 22.17 -4.66
N ARG A 645 -38.21 22.60 -4.06
CA ARG A 645 -38.59 24.00 -3.89
C ARG A 645 -38.49 24.50 -2.46
N VAL A 646 -38.53 23.62 -1.47
CA VAL A 646 -38.44 23.96 -0.04
C VAL A 646 -37.59 22.89 0.67
N ALA A 647 -36.58 23.27 1.42
CA ALA A 647 -35.68 22.32 2.09
C ALA A 647 -35.57 22.61 3.59
N ALA A 648 -35.51 21.55 4.40
CA ALA A 648 -35.31 21.66 5.84
C ALA A 648 -34.31 20.61 6.37
N PRO A 649 -32.99 20.82 6.23
CA PRO A 649 -31.99 20.04 6.94
C PRO A 649 -32.03 20.31 8.46
N VAL A 650 -32.11 19.23 9.25
CA VAL A 650 -32.25 19.28 10.72
C VAL A 650 -31.01 18.66 11.37
N ALA A 651 -30.41 19.35 12.36
CA ALA A 651 -29.28 18.88 13.16
C ALA A 651 -28.12 18.31 12.29
N SER A 652 -27.75 19.02 11.21
CA SER A 652 -26.76 18.52 10.24
C SER A 652 -25.78 19.57 9.68
N VAL A 653 -26.22 20.81 9.43
CA VAL A 653 -25.41 21.83 8.72
C VAL A 653 -24.29 22.34 9.63
N SER A 654 -23.04 22.27 9.16
CA SER A 654 -21.86 22.76 9.88
C SER A 654 -20.67 22.98 8.94
N CYS A 655 -19.90 24.06 9.14
CA CYS A 655 -18.66 24.31 8.39
C CYS A 655 -17.47 23.46 8.85
N TYR A 656 -17.61 22.70 9.95
CA TYR A 656 -16.52 21.93 10.56
C TYR A 656 -16.86 20.45 10.78
N MET A 657 -18.08 20.01 10.45
CA MET A 657 -18.49 18.61 10.45
C MET A 657 -19.16 18.26 9.12
N PHE A 658 -18.48 17.44 8.32
CA PHE A 658 -18.84 17.08 6.95
C PHE A 658 -19.65 15.78 6.83
N GLY A 659 -20.06 15.19 7.96
CA GLY A 659 -20.76 13.90 8.03
C GLY A 659 -19.81 12.74 8.36
N GLY A 660 -20.03 12.10 9.52
CA GLY A 660 -19.13 11.08 10.08
C GLY A 660 -19.30 9.67 9.50
N CYS A 661 -20.31 9.48 8.66
CA CYS A 661 -20.50 8.26 7.91
C CYS A 661 -20.03 8.43 6.45
N PRO A 662 -19.39 7.41 5.84
CA PRO A 662 -19.08 7.42 4.41
C PRO A 662 -20.30 7.55 3.49
N CYS A 663 -21.52 7.29 3.99
CA CYS A 663 -22.75 7.57 3.23
C CYS A 663 -23.05 9.09 3.12
N GLU A 664 -22.33 9.94 3.85
CA GLU A 664 -22.43 11.40 3.84
C GLU A 664 -21.20 12.07 3.21
N SER A 665 -20.01 11.49 3.40
CA SER A 665 -18.72 12.11 3.04
C SER A 665 -17.72 11.16 2.39
N GLY A 666 -18.17 9.97 1.95
CA GLY A 666 -17.30 8.94 1.38
C GLY A 666 -16.88 9.19 -0.06
N MET A 667 -17.61 10.02 -0.79
CA MET A 667 -17.22 10.55 -2.10
C MET A 667 -16.53 11.91 -1.93
N PRO A 668 -15.63 12.31 -2.85
CA PRO A 668 -14.83 13.54 -2.73
C PRO A 668 -15.65 14.81 -3.06
N VAL A 669 -16.90 14.89 -2.60
CA VAL A 669 -17.82 16.01 -2.91
C VAL A 669 -17.31 17.35 -2.38
N TYR A 670 -16.59 17.36 -1.26
CA TYR A 670 -16.03 18.56 -0.66
C TYR A 670 -14.74 19.06 -1.35
N GLU A 671 -14.20 18.30 -2.31
CA GLU A 671 -13.11 18.76 -3.19
C GLU A 671 -13.63 19.52 -4.43
N SER A 672 -14.95 19.50 -4.65
CA SER A 672 -15.61 20.10 -5.83
C SER A 672 -15.26 21.57 -5.98
N ALA A 673 -15.06 22.02 -7.22
CA ALA A 673 -14.74 23.40 -7.56
C ALA A 673 -13.52 23.98 -6.79
N GLY A 674 -12.50 23.16 -6.50
CA GLY A 674 -11.32 23.61 -5.74
C GLY A 674 -11.60 23.76 -4.23
N GLY A 675 -12.47 22.90 -3.71
CA GLY A 675 -12.87 22.87 -2.31
C GLY A 675 -14.20 23.57 -2.03
N THR A 676 -15.04 22.97 -1.19
CA THR A 676 -16.34 23.48 -0.71
C THR A 676 -16.68 22.87 0.66
N ASP A 677 -17.74 23.34 1.31
CA ASP A 677 -18.20 22.86 2.62
C ASP A 677 -19.73 22.68 2.69
N VAL A 678 -20.24 22.21 3.84
CA VAL A 678 -21.68 21.93 4.00
C VAL A 678 -22.54 23.21 3.89
N PRO A 679 -22.17 24.35 4.52
CA PRO A 679 -22.92 25.59 4.36
C PRO A 679 -22.94 26.12 2.93
N GLU A 680 -21.83 26.08 2.19
CA GLU A 680 -21.81 26.51 0.78
C GLU A 680 -22.71 25.64 -0.10
N ILE A 681 -22.72 24.32 0.12
CA ILE A 681 -23.66 23.42 -0.57
C ILE A 681 -25.11 23.72 -0.14
N ALA A 682 -25.37 23.99 1.14
CA ALA A 682 -26.71 24.37 1.60
C ALA A 682 -27.18 25.70 0.98
N ALA A 683 -26.27 26.66 0.82
CA ALA A 683 -26.54 27.94 0.17
C ALA A 683 -26.95 27.79 -1.31
N MET A 684 -26.63 26.66 -1.97
CA MET A 684 -27.13 26.36 -3.32
C MET A 684 -28.67 26.24 -3.37
N ALA A 685 -29.35 26.17 -2.22
CA ALA A 685 -30.79 26.35 -2.13
C ALA A 685 -31.22 27.75 -2.62
N ALA A 686 -30.44 28.81 -2.36
CA ALA A 686 -30.80 30.18 -2.66
C ALA A 686 -31.23 30.38 -4.13
N PRO A 687 -32.34 31.11 -4.39
CA PRO A 687 -33.21 31.81 -3.42
C PRO A 687 -34.39 30.96 -2.89
N ARG A 688 -34.38 29.64 -3.05
CA ARG A 688 -35.49 28.77 -2.60
C ARG A 688 -35.56 28.73 -1.07
N PRO A 689 -36.74 28.64 -0.45
CA PRO A 689 -36.86 28.55 1.00
C PRO A 689 -36.02 27.44 1.64
N LEU A 690 -35.21 27.80 2.65
CA LEU A 690 -34.36 26.91 3.43
C LEU A 690 -34.57 27.12 4.93
N LEU A 691 -34.86 26.05 5.66
CA LEU A 691 -34.84 26.02 7.12
C LEU A 691 -33.64 25.19 7.59
N VAL A 692 -32.76 25.78 8.39
CA VAL A 692 -31.80 25.02 9.19
C VAL A 692 -32.38 24.89 10.60
N VAL A 693 -32.45 23.68 11.13
CA VAL A 693 -32.77 23.47 12.54
C VAL A 693 -31.50 23.02 13.25
N SER A 694 -31.12 23.72 14.30
CA SER A 694 -29.87 23.49 15.04
C SER A 694 -30.12 23.30 16.54
N ASP A 695 -29.20 22.69 17.26
CA ASP A 695 -29.29 22.50 18.72
C ASP A 695 -27.94 22.69 19.43
N GLY A 696 -28.00 22.94 20.73
CA GLY A 696 -26.80 23.19 21.55
C GLY A 696 -26.03 21.93 21.96
N GLY A 697 -26.58 20.74 21.70
CA GLY A 697 -26.02 19.46 22.13
C GLY A 697 -25.14 18.77 21.09
N ASP A 698 -24.98 19.35 19.90
CA ASP A 698 -24.26 18.73 18.79
C ASP A 698 -23.37 19.72 17.99
N TRP A 699 -22.91 19.29 16.81
CA TRP A 699 -22.03 20.10 15.96
C TRP A 699 -22.72 21.30 15.30
N THR A 700 -24.02 21.47 15.49
CA THR A 700 -24.80 22.60 14.96
C THR A 700 -24.94 23.75 15.96
N ASP A 701 -24.36 23.66 17.16
CA ASP A 701 -24.44 24.74 18.18
C ASP A 701 -23.98 26.12 17.69
N HIS A 702 -23.08 26.14 16.70
CA HIS A 702 -22.53 27.36 16.13
C HIS A 702 -23.32 27.95 14.96
N VAL A 703 -24.36 27.26 14.47
CA VAL A 703 -25.19 27.71 13.33
C VAL A 703 -25.69 29.15 13.50
N PRO A 704 -26.24 29.58 14.64
CA PRO A 704 -26.73 30.95 14.79
C PRO A 704 -25.64 32.03 14.63
N ARG A 705 -24.38 31.65 14.84
CA ARG A 705 -23.22 32.57 14.93
C ARG A 705 -22.35 32.53 13.67
N ILE A 706 -22.32 31.40 12.95
CA ILE A 706 -21.39 31.17 11.84
C ILE A 706 -22.15 30.85 10.55
N GLU A 707 -22.81 29.69 10.49
CA GLU A 707 -23.40 29.17 9.26
C GLU A 707 -24.64 29.96 8.82
N TYR A 708 -25.54 30.32 9.75
CA TYR A 708 -26.75 31.06 9.43
C TYR A 708 -26.48 32.49 8.91
N PRO A 709 -25.59 33.30 9.53
CA PRO A 709 -25.18 34.58 8.95
C PRO A 709 -24.58 34.45 7.54
N TYR A 710 -23.80 33.40 7.28
CA TYR A 710 -23.29 33.11 5.93
C TYR A 710 -24.44 32.83 4.95
N LEU A 711 -25.40 31.99 5.34
CA LEU A 711 -26.56 31.70 4.49
C LEU A 711 -27.36 32.98 4.22
N GLN A 712 -27.61 33.81 5.23
CA GLN A 712 -28.28 35.11 5.06
C GLN A 712 -27.56 36.01 4.06
N LYS A 713 -26.22 36.06 4.12
CA LYS A 713 -25.40 36.81 3.16
C LYS A 713 -25.63 36.33 1.72
N VAL A 714 -25.61 35.01 1.48
CA VAL A 714 -25.82 34.46 0.13
C VAL A 714 -27.26 34.69 -0.36
N TYR A 715 -28.26 34.55 0.51
CA TYR A 715 -29.66 34.89 0.18
C TYR A 715 -29.85 36.39 -0.10
N GLY A 716 -29.06 37.25 0.54
CA GLY A 716 -29.07 38.70 0.30
C GLY A 716 -28.65 39.09 -1.12
N TYR A 717 -27.85 38.28 -1.82
CA TYR A 717 -27.56 38.50 -3.25
C TYR A 717 -28.81 38.42 -4.13
N PHE A 718 -29.88 37.80 -3.64
CA PHE A 718 -31.16 37.67 -4.32
C PHE A 718 -32.25 38.59 -3.74
N GLY A 719 -31.97 39.32 -2.65
CA GLY A 719 -32.99 40.03 -1.86
C GLY A 719 -34.00 39.07 -1.22
N ALA A 720 -33.55 37.86 -0.85
CA ALA A 720 -34.38 36.77 -0.34
C ALA A 720 -34.03 36.36 1.09
N GLU A 721 -33.45 37.26 1.90
CA GLU A 721 -33.04 36.98 3.28
C GLU A 721 -34.19 36.45 4.15
N GLY A 722 -35.43 36.84 3.85
CA GLY A 722 -36.64 36.33 4.52
C GLY A 722 -37.04 34.90 4.18
N ASP A 723 -36.31 34.23 3.27
CA ASP A 723 -36.54 32.85 2.84
C ASP A 723 -35.51 31.85 3.39
N VAL A 724 -34.53 32.31 4.17
CA VAL A 724 -33.66 31.44 4.95
C VAL A 724 -33.91 31.65 6.45
N HIS A 725 -34.04 30.55 7.18
CA HIS A 725 -34.41 30.56 8.61
C HIS A 725 -33.51 29.61 9.39
N ASP A 726 -33.16 29.99 10.61
CA ASP A 726 -32.58 29.10 11.62
C ASP A 726 -33.54 28.99 12.80
N VAL A 727 -33.84 27.75 13.21
CA VAL A 727 -34.50 27.47 14.48
C VAL A 727 -33.48 26.77 15.37
N HIS A 728 -32.89 27.55 16.28
CA HIS A 728 -31.89 27.07 17.22
C HIS A 728 -32.51 26.67 18.56
N LEU A 729 -32.18 25.46 19.02
CA LEU A 729 -32.69 24.85 20.24
C LEU A 729 -31.53 24.64 21.24
N PRO A 730 -31.11 25.68 21.97
CA PRO A 730 -29.84 25.71 22.71
C PRO A 730 -29.75 24.72 23.88
N HIS A 731 -30.88 24.18 24.34
CA HIS A 731 -30.96 23.26 25.47
C HIS A 731 -31.31 21.83 25.06
N GLU A 732 -31.46 21.59 23.77
CA GLU A 732 -31.76 20.25 23.25
C GLU A 732 -30.49 19.55 22.76
N VAL A 733 -30.66 18.28 22.41
CA VAL A 733 -29.59 17.39 21.97
C VAL A 733 -29.87 16.83 20.57
N HIS A 734 -28.90 16.07 20.06
CA HIS A 734 -28.92 15.44 18.73
C HIS A 734 -30.04 14.38 18.58
N ASP A 735 -31.22 14.84 18.20
CA ASP A 735 -32.41 14.02 17.96
C ASP A 735 -33.30 14.67 16.89
N PHE A 736 -34.43 14.03 16.59
CA PHE A 736 -35.53 14.62 15.81
C PHE A 736 -36.79 14.73 16.67
N GLY A 737 -36.65 15.32 17.86
CA GLY A 737 -37.70 15.56 18.85
C GLY A 737 -38.82 16.49 18.37
N ILE A 738 -39.85 16.66 19.21
CA ILE A 738 -41.08 17.38 18.85
C ILE A 738 -40.82 18.82 18.41
N ASN A 739 -39.95 19.57 19.10
CA ASN A 739 -39.67 20.96 18.77
C ASN A 739 -39.00 21.10 17.39
N LYS A 740 -38.10 20.15 17.02
CA LYS A 740 -37.54 20.07 15.66
C LYS A 740 -38.61 19.74 14.63
N ARG A 741 -39.53 18.83 14.94
CA ARG A 741 -40.65 18.46 14.05
C ARG A 741 -41.63 19.62 13.86
N GLU A 742 -41.98 20.34 14.91
CA GLU A 742 -42.83 21.53 14.85
C GLU A 742 -42.23 22.62 13.97
N ALA A 743 -40.93 22.90 14.12
CA ALA A 743 -40.23 23.85 13.24
C ALA A 743 -40.39 23.47 11.75
N VAL A 744 -40.22 22.18 11.44
CA VAL A 744 -40.43 21.64 10.09
C VAL A 744 -41.89 21.78 9.64
N TYR A 745 -42.86 21.45 10.50
CA TYR A 745 -44.29 21.55 10.16
C TYR A 745 -44.70 22.98 9.85
N TYR A 746 -44.33 23.94 10.70
CA TYR A 746 -44.66 25.35 10.50
C TYR A 746 -43.98 25.93 9.25
N PHE A 747 -42.73 25.55 9.00
CA PHE A 747 -42.00 25.99 7.82
C PHE A 747 -42.62 25.49 6.52
N PHE A 748 -42.90 24.20 6.40
CA PHE A 748 -43.61 23.69 5.22
C PHE A 748 -45.02 24.24 5.12
N SER A 749 -45.71 24.47 6.23
CA SER A 749 -47.06 25.07 6.21
C SER A 749 -47.04 26.49 5.65
N LYS A 750 -46.04 27.30 6.00
CA LYS A 750 -45.85 28.65 5.45
C LYS A 750 -45.68 28.61 3.92
N TYR A 751 -44.78 27.77 3.42
CA TYR A 751 -44.38 27.78 2.00
C TYR A 751 -45.25 26.93 1.08
N PHE A 752 -45.97 25.93 1.61
CA PHE A 752 -46.95 25.14 0.86
C PHE A 752 -48.41 25.53 1.13
N HIS A 753 -48.63 26.56 1.95
CA HIS A 753 -49.94 27.07 2.35
C HIS A 753 -50.83 26.00 2.99
N LEU A 754 -50.28 25.31 3.99
CA LEU A 754 -50.95 24.22 4.71
C LEU A 754 -51.67 24.76 5.96
N ASP A 755 -52.71 24.04 6.37
CA ASP A 755 -53.53 24.38 7.53
C ASP A 755 -52.88 23.90 8.83
N THR A 756 -52.21 24.82 9.53
CA THR A 756 -51.48 24.53 10.78
C THR A 756 -52.39 24.04 11.92
N THR A 757 -53.71 24.23 11.84
CA THR A 757 -54.65 23.69 12.84
C THR A 757 -54.72 22.16 12.83
N LYS A 758 -54.15 21.51 11.80
CA LYS A 758 -54.10 20.04 11.67
C LYS A 758 -52.85 19.40 12.27
N ILE A 759 -51.91 20.18 12.80
CA ILE A 759 -50.74 19.67 13.52
C ILE A 759 -51.22 19.02 14.82
N ASP A 760 -51.21 17.69 14.85
CA ASP A 760 -51.67 16.89 16.00
C ASP A 760 -51.07 15.48 15.90
N GLU A 761 -49.96 15.25 16.62
CA GLU A 761 -49.27 13.96 16.62
C GLU A 761 -50.02 12.88 17.42
N HIS A 762 -50.96 13.24 18.29
CA HIS A 762 -51.76 12.26 19.05
C HIS A 762 -52.67 11.43 18.15
N LYS A 763 -52.95 11.90 16.93
CA LYS A 763 -53.72 11.19 15.90
C LYS A 763 -52.87 10.28 15.01
N VAL A 764 -51.56 10.27 15.20
CA VAL A 764 -50.67 9.38 14.45
C VAL A 764 -50.66 8.00 15.10
N THR A 765 -50.90 6.98 14.29
CA THR A 765 -50.70 5.58 14.70
C THR A 765 -49.25 5.20 14.45
N ILE A 766 -48.54 4.81 15.51
CA ILE A 766 -47.22 4.18 15.40
C ILE A 766 -47.40 2.71 15.03
N GLU A 767 -47.02 2.37 13.81
CA GLU A 767 -47.08 1.02 13.29
C GLU A 767 -45.85 0.20 13.75
N PRO A 768 -46.01 -1.12 13.97
CA PRO A 768 -44.86 -1.99 14.18
C PRO A 768 -43.99 -2.06 12.92
N GLU A 769 -42.69 -2.27 13.09
CA GLU A 769 -41.70 -2.29 12.00
C GLU A 769 -42.13 -3.16 10.80
N ALA A 770 -42.54 -4.39 11.07
CA ALA A 770 -42.95 -5.35 10.03
C ALA A 770 -44.12 -4.86 9.16
N ALA A 771 -44.99 -3.98 9.68
CA ALA A 771 -46.09 -3.42 8.89
C ALA A 771 -45.61 -2.42 7.82
N MET A 772 -44.36 -1.93 7.93
CA MET A 772 -43.73 -0.98 7.02
C MET A 772 -42.78 -1.64 6.01
N TYR A 773 -42.68 -2.97 6.01
CA TYR A 773 -41.96 -3.73 4.99
C TYR A 773 -42.74 -3.75 3.66
N ALA A 774 -42.06 -3.42 2.56
CA ALA A 774 -42.59 -3.46 1.21
C ALA A 774 -42.41 -4.85 0.58
N LEU A 775 -41.35 -5.56 0.94
CA LEU A 775 -40.98 -6.86 0.39
C LEU A 775 -41.31 -8.02 1.34
N GLY A 776 -41.68 -7.73 2.59
CA GLY A 776 -42.05 -8.74 3.58
C GLY A 776 -40.92 -9.73 3.88
N GLY A 777 -39.66 -9.29 3.70
CA GLY A 777 -38.47 -10.12 3.87
C GLY A 777 -38.08 -10.99 2.67
N GLN A 778 -38.75 -10.86 1.51
CA GLN A 778 -38.45 -11.63 0.30
C GLN A 778 -38.09 -10.74 -0.88
N LEU A 779 -36.89 -10.92 -1.44
CA LEU A 779 -36.45 -10.16 -2.60
C LEU A 779 -37.09 -10.63 -3.91
N PRO A 780 -37.32 -9.71 -4.87
CA PRO A 780 -37.57 -10.08 -6.26
C PRO A 780 -36.47 -10.98 -6.83
N ALA A 781 -36.83 -11.88 -7.74
CA ALA A 781 -35.90 -12.90 -8.26
C ALA A 781 -34.69 -12.32 -9.02
N ASP A 782 -34.80 -11.10 -9.50
CA ASP A 782 -33.78 -10.33 -10.21
C ASP A 782 -33.01 -9.35 -9.31
N ALA A 783 -33.25 -9.37 -8.00
CA ALA A 783 -32.55 -8.52 -7.07
C ALA A 783 -31.06 -8.90 -6.96
N ILE A 784 -30.21 -7.88 -6.89
CA ILE A 784 -28.77 -8.08 -6.69
C ILE A 784 -28.46 -8.38 -5.22
N HIS A 785 -27.39 -9.14 -5.00
CA HIS A 785 -26.90 -9.47 -3.66
C HIS A 785 -25.42 -9.13 -3.51
N GLY A 786 -25.10 -8.41 -2.44
CA GLY A 786 -23.74 -8.02 -2.09
C GLY A 786 -23.23 -6.80 -2.84
N PHE A 787 -22.28 -6.10 -2.21
CA PHE A 787 -21.73 -4.85 -2.71
C PHE A 787 -20.94 -5.01 -4.03
N ASP A 788 -20.35 -6.18 -4.28
CA ASP A 788 -19.62 -6.44 -5.53
C ASP A 788 -20.57 -6.44 -6.74
N SER A 789 -21.77 -7.01 -6.57
CA SER A 789 -22.83 -6.97 -7.59
C SER A 789 -23.33 -5.55 -7.82
N LEU A 790 -23.49 -4.76 -6.76
CA LEU A 790 -23.82 -3.34 -6.87
C LEU A 790 -22.75 -2.57 -7.67
N THR A 791 -21.47 -2.81 -7.36
CA THR A 791 -20.37 -2.16 -8.08
C THR A 791 -20.42 -2.51 -9.55
N ALA A 792 -20.58 -3.80 -9.90
CA ALA A 792 -20.67 -4.23 -11.28
C ALA A 792 -21.85 -3.60 -12.04
N VAL A 793 -23.04 -3.56 -11.40
CA VAL A 793 -24.25 -2.93 -11.98
C VAL A 793 -24.06 -1.44 -12.16
N PHE A 794 -23.45 -0.77 -11.18
CA PHE A 794 -23.18 0.66 -11.23
C PHE A 794 -22.19 1.00 -12.35
N GLU A 795 -21.07 0.27 -12.46
CA GLU A 795 -20.09 0.46 -13.54
C GLU A 795 -20.72 0.20 -14.92
N HIS A 796 -21.53 -0.86 -15.06
CA HIS A 796 -22.22 -1.16 -16.31
C HIS A 796 -23.20 -0.06 -16.69
N ALA A 797 -24.01 0.42 -15.74
CA ALA A 797 -24.94 1.51 -15.96
C ALA A 797 -24.21 2.80 -16.35
N HIS A 798 -23.03 3.07 -15.80
CA HIS A 798 -22.22 4.23 -16.17
C HIS A 798 -21.61 4.11 -17.58
N ALA A 799 -21.19 2.90 -17.98
CA ALA A 799 -20.66 2.64 -19.32
C ALA A 799 -21.71 2.85 -20.42
N LEU A 800 -22.96 2.41 -20.20
CA LEU A 800 -24.06 2.52 -21.18
C LEU A 800 -24.45 3.98 -21.51
N VAL A 801 -24.29 4.90 -20.55
CA VAL A 801 -24.64 6.32 -20.75
C VAL A 801 -23.45 7.13 -21.28
N SER A 802 -22.25 6.52 -21.32
CA SER A 802 -21.03 7.15 -21.84
C SER A 802 -20.87 6.99 -23.37
N GLU A 803 -21.75 6.22 -24.02
CA GLU A 803 -21.83 6.16 -25.49
C GLU A 803 -22.77 7.27 -26.02
N PRO A 804 -22.38 8.05 -27.04
CA PRO A 804 -23.28 9.08 -27.59
C PRO A 804 -24.47 8.42 -28.31
N ALA A 805 -25.67 8.65 -27.79
CA ALA A 805 -26.92 8.29 -28.45
C ALA A 805 -27.04 9.07 -29.77
N PHE A 806 -26.92 8.37 -30.90
CA PHE A 806 -27.30 8.90 -32.21
C PHE A 806 -28.83 9.03 -32.27
N ASP A 807 -29.28 10.27 -32.34
CA ASP A 807 -30.68 10.64 -32.51
C ASP A 807 -31.15 10.25 -33.93
N ALA A 808 -32.28 9.54 -34.02
CA ALA A 808 -32.94 9.25 -35.30
C ALA A 808 -34.45 9.03 -35.10
N MET A 809 -35.18 10.12 -34.84
CA MET A 809 -36.56 10.23 -35.33
C MET A 809 -36.52 10.70 -36.79
N ALA A 810 -36.74 9.80 -37.74
CA ALA A 810 -37.60 9.98 -38.92
C ALA A 810 -37.37 8.89 -39.99
N VAL A 811 -38.46 8.57 -40.67
CA VAL A 811 -38.63 7.77 -41.90
C VAL A 811 -38.99 6.29 -41.71
N THR A 812 -40.28 6.07 -41.98
CA THR A 812 -41.01 4.82 -42.15
C THR A 812 -40.62 4.05 -43.42
N ALA A 813 -40.81 2.71 -43.40
CA ALA A 813 -41.03 1.75 -44.50
C ALA A 813 -40.12 0.49 -44.44
N PRO A 814 -40.60 -0.69 -44.93
CA PRO A 814 -40.48 -1.93 -44.17
C PRO A 814 -39.40 -2.91 -44.66
N ALA A 815 -39.16 -3.90 -43.79
CA ALA A 815 -38.17 -4.96 -43.86
C ALA A 815 -38.04 -5.72 -45.21
N ARG A 816 -36.79 -6.08 -45.53
CA ARG A 816 -36.43 -7.28 -46.32
C ARG A 816 -35.27 -8.04 -45.65
N PRO A 817 -35.27 -9.38 -45.64
CA PRO A 817 -34.28 -10.16 -44.92
C PRO A 817 -33.02 -10.36 -45.77
N ALA A 818 -31.85 -9.90 -45.29
CA ALA A 818 -30.56 -10.23 -45.88
C ALA A 818 -30.03 -11.55 -45.32
N GLY A 819 -29.69 -12.47 -46.23
CA GLY A 819 -29.40 -13.87 -45.95
C GLY A 819 -28.09 -14.16 -45.20
N ARG A 820 -28.00 -15.43 -44.77
CA ARG A 820 -26.96 -16.07 -43.94
C ARG A 820 -25.48 -15.75 -44.29
N ALA A 821 -25.18 -15.27 -45.49
CA ALA A 821 -23.81 -14.92 -45.90
C ALA A 821 -23.29 -13.59 -45.32
N ALA A 822 -24.16 -12.63 -45.00
CA ALA A 822 -23.74 -11.34 -44.40
C ALA A 822 -23.36 -11.48 -42.91
N ARG A 823 -24.00 -12.42 -42.19
CA ARG A 823 -23.68 -12.72 -40.78
C ARG A 823 -22.30 -13.36 -40.61
N ALA A 824 -21.80 -14.11 -41.60
CA ALA A 824 -20.49 -14.76 -41.55
C ALA A 824 -19.32 -13.78 -41.80
N ARG A 825 -19.51 -12.75 -42.64
CA ARG A 825 -18.50 -11.69 -42.84
C ARG A 825 -18.44 -10.69 -41.67
N ALA A 826 -19.58 -10.37 -41.06
CA ALA A 826 -19.62 -9.49 -39.89
C ALA A 826 -18.98 -10.13 -38.64
N SER A 827 -19.12 -11.45 -38.47
CA SER A 827 -18.48 -12.18 -37.35
C SER A 827 -16.97 -12.40 -37.56
N LEU A 828 -16.48 -12.49 -38.81
CA LEU A 828 -15.04 -12.50 -39.08
C LEU A 828 -14.38 -11.12 -38.90
N LEU A 829 -15.07 -10.04 -39.27
CA LEU A 829 -14.61 -8.66 -39.05
C LEU A 829 -14.68 -8.25 -37.56
N ALA A 830 -15.71 -8.69 -36.83
CA ALA A 830 -15.79 -8.52 -35.37
C ALA A 830 -14.73 -9.36 -34.64
N ALA A 831 -14.40 -10.56 -35.12
CA ALA A 831 -13.31 -11.37 -34.55
C ALA A 831 -11.93 -10.76 -34.83
N HIS A 832 -11.70 -10.17 -36.01
CA HIS A 832 -10.46 -9.45 -36.31
C HIS A 832 -10.36 -8.10 -35.58
N ALA A 833 -11.46 -7.37 -35.42
CA ALA A 833 -11.49 -6.13 -34.65
C ALA A 833 -11.32 -6.41 -33.15
N LYS A 834 -11.89 -7.50 -32.61
CA LYS A 834 -11.71 -7.92 -31.22
C LYS A 834 -10.31 -8.49 -30.97
N ALA A 835 -9.71 -9.20 -31.94
CA ALA A 835 -8.32 -9.63 -31.87
C ALA A 835 -7.32 -8.45 -32.00
N ALA A 836 -7.66 -7.41 -32.77
CA ALA A 836 -6.87 -6.18 -32.85
C ALA A 836 -7.03 -5.29 -31.61
N LEU A 837 -8.21 -5.24 -30.98
CA LEU A 837 -8.42 -4.57 -29.68
C LEU A 837 -7.70 -5.32 -28.54
N LEU A 838 -7.79 -6.65 -28.51
CA LEU A 838 -7.08 -7.49 -27.53
C LEU A 838 -5.55 -7.49 -27.74
N ALA A 839 -5.07 -7.23 -28.96
CA ALA A 839 -3.64 -7.02 -29.22
C ALA A 839 -3.17 -5.60 -28.84
N ALA A 840 -4.07 -4.61 -28.74
CA ALA A 840 -3.75 -3.24 -28.38
C ALA A 840 -3.72 -3.00 -26.85
N GLU A 841 -4.43 -3.81 -26.05
CA GLU A 841 -4.45 -3.71 -24.57
C GLU A 841 -3.13 -4.11 -23.89
N GLY A 842 -2.12 -4.57 -24.64
CA GLY A 842 -0.81 -4.97 -24.12
C GLY A 842 0.39 -4.17 -24.65
N ALA A 843 0.20 -3.21 -25.55
CA ALA A 843 1.31 -2.44 -26.13
C ALA A 843 1.58 -1.16 -25.30
N PRO A 844 2.82 -0.89 -24.88
CA PRO A 844 3.13 0.33 -24.15
C PRO A 844 2.85 1.57 -25.01
N PRO A 845 2.40 2.70 -24.41
CA PRO A 845 2.09 3.91 -25.16
C PRO A 845 3.33 4.42 -25.89
N ARG A 846 3.13 5.04 -27.06
CA ARG A 846 4.21 5.55 -27.92
C ARG A 846 5.16 6.50 -27.17
N TYR A 847 4.60 7.30 -26.27
CA TYR A 847 5.32 8.19 -25.38
C TYR A 847 5.07 7.76 -23.94
N ARG A 848 6.12 7.55 -23.17
CA ARG A 848 6.05 7.12 -21.77
C ARG A 848 6.62 8.21 -20.88
N VAL A 849 5.98 8.48 -19.75
CA VAL A 849 6.34 9.61 -18.87
C VAL A 849 7.04 9.07 -17.62
N ALA A 850 8.22 9.61 -17.32
CA ALA A 850 9.02 9.20 -16.17
C ALA A 850 9.44 10.40 -15.30
N LEU A 851 9.80 10.09 -14.06
CA LEU A 851 10.39 11.01 -13.08
C LEU A 851 11.79 10.55 -12.71
N ILE A 852 12.64 11.45 -12.19
CA ILE A 852 13.96 11.09 -11.67
C ILE A 852 13.99 11.05 -10.14
N ASP A 853 14.53 9.98 -9.55
CA ASP A 853 14.51 9.75 -8.11
C ASP A 853 15.28 10.82 -7.29
N LEU A 854 16.35 11.36 -7.86
CA LEU A 854 17.14 12.45 -7.30
C LEU A 854 16.28 13.68 -7.04
N MET A 855 15.45 14.06 -8.02
CA MET A 855 14.63 15.27 -7.96
C MET A 855 13.34 15.08 -7.16
N LEU A 856 12.98 13.82 -6.88
CA LEU A 856 11.99 13.46 -5.86
C LEU A 856 12.55 13.51 -4.43
N LEU A 857 13.79 13.97 -4.24
CA LEU A 857 14.52 14.00 -2.96
C LEU A 857 14.64 12.60 -2.33
N LYS A 858 14.69 11.56 -3.19
CA LYS A 858 14.69 10.15 -2.82
C LYS A 858 15.73 9.36 -3.61
N ARG A 859 16.87 9.99 -3.93
CA ARG A 859 18.03 9.35 -4.57
C ARG A 859 18.34 7.99 -3.93
N GLN A 860 18.26 6.93 -4.72
CA GLN A 860 18.49 5.55 -4.31
C GLN A 860 17.67 5.09 -3.09
N LYS A 861 16.44 5.61 -2.92
CA LYS A 861 15.47 5.11 -1.94
C LYS A 861 14.26 4.48 -2.62
N LEU A 862 13.85 3.28 -2.17
CA LEU A 862 12.67 2.56 -2.70
C LEU A 862 11.39 3.39 -2.72
N GLY A 863 11.21 4.29 -1.74
CA GLY A 863 10.05 5.18 -1.67
C GLY A 863 9.93 6.15 -2.86
N ALA A 864 10.96 6.28 -3.71
CA ALA A 864 10.89 6.98 -4.97
C ALA A 864 9.93 6.28 -5.96
N LEU A 865 9.96 4.94 -6.02
CA LEU A 865 9.05 4.17 -6.87
C LEU A 865 7.60 4.29 -6.41
N ASP A 866 7.37 4.24 -5.09
CA ASP A 866 6.05 4.47 -4.51
C ASP A 866 5.52 5.87 -4.82
N LEU A 867 6.39 6.88 -4.75
CA LEU A 867 5.99 8.25 -5.05
C LEU A 867 5.72 8.43 -6.55
N ALA A 868 6.61 7.95 -7.42
CA ALA A 868 6.42 8.03 -8.87
C ALA A 868 5.12 7.35 -9.30
N LYS A 869 4.80 6.17 -8.73
CA LYS A 869 3.52 5.49 -9.02
C LYS A 869 2.31 6.28 -8.52
N ARG A 870 2.36 6.87 -7.32
CA ARG A 870 1.26 7.71 -6.79
C ARG A 870 1.03 8.98 -7.61
N LEU A 871 2.08 9.51 -8.23
CA LEU A 871 2.01 10.66 -9.13
C LEU A 871 1.65 10.26 -10.57
N ASP A 872 1.26 8.99 -10.79
CA ASP A 872 0.83 8.44 -12.06
C ASP A 872 1.89 8.44 -13.19
N ALA A 873 3.19 8.37 -12.83
CA ALA A 873 4.25 8.17 -13.82
C ALA A 873 4.24 6.72 -14.35
N ASP A 874 4.69 6.51 -15.59
CA ASP A 874 4.84 5.18 -16.20
C ASP A 874 6.19 4.53 -15.86
N GLY A 875 7.17 5.35 -15.49
CA GLY A 875 8.50 4.90 -15.13
C GLY A 875 9.28 5.86 -14.25
N ILE A 876 10.50 5.46 -13.94
CA ILE A 876 11.43 6.22 -13.11
C ILE A 876 12.87 6.06 -13.61
N GLU A 877 13.58 7.17 -13.72
CA GLU A 877 15.03 7.22 -13.86
C GLU A 877 15.66 7.13 -12.47
N VAL A 878 16.57 6.17 -12.27
CA VAL A 878 17.16 5.91 -10.95
C VAL A 878 18.64 6.28 -10.98
N ASP A 879 19.05 7.13 -10.05
CA ASP A 879 20.42 7.62 -9.99
C ASP A 879 21.42 6.58 -9.45
N MET A 880 22.64 6.61 -9.99
CA MET A 880 23.77 5.73 -9.66
C MET A 880 24.45 6.06 -8.34
N GLY A 881 24.12 7.18 -7.69
CA GLY A 881 24.73 7.63 -6.43
C GLY A 881 25.80 8.70 -6.65
N GLY A 882 26.23 9.35 -5.57
CA GLY A 882 27.26 10.39 -5.65
C GLY A 882 28.65 9.81 -5.88
N LEU A 883 29.54 10.53 -6.57
CA LEU A 883 30.94 10.11 -6.75
C LEU A 883 31.78 10.34 -5.48
N GLY A 884 31.74 11.55 -4.91
CA GLY A 884 32.60 11.91 -3.77
C GLY A 884 34.10 11.69 -4.10
N THR A 885 34.89 11.18 -3.17
CA THR A 885 36.32 10.87 -3.38
C THR A 885 36.57 9.44 -3.90
N ARG A 886 35.52 8.65 -4.14
CA ARG A 886 35.60 7.24 -4.54
C ARG A 886 36.06 7.13 -6.00
N GLU A 887 36.44 5.94 -6.45
CA GLU A 887 36.75 5.70 -7.87
C GLU A 887 35.49 5.64 -8.76
N THR A 888 34.37 5.16 -8.21
CA THR A 888 33.09 5.01 -8.90
C THR A 888 31.93 5.54 -8.05
N PHE A 889 30.71 5.48 -8.55
CA PHE A 889 29.53 5.96 -7.84
C PHE A 889 29.31 5.18 -6.54
N ASP A 890 28.71 5.84 -5.53
CA ASP A 890 28.16 5.19 -4.35
C ASP A 890 26.90 4.39 -4.72
N ASN A 891 27.09 3.36 -5.55
CA ASN A 891 26.03 2.65 -6.23
C ASN A 891 25.42 1.57 -5.34
N GLN A 892 24.35 1.94 -4.64
CA GLN A 892 23.58 1.00 -3.84
C GLN A 892 22.91 -0.09 -4.71
N LEU A 893 22.67 0.16 -6.00
CA LEU A 893 22.09 -0.82 -6.93
C LEU A 893 23.10 -1.91 -7.36
N ALA A 894 24.39 -1.73 -7.10
CA ALA A 894 25.37 -2.81 -7.24
C ALA A 894 25.13 -3.94 -6.22
N ILE A 895 24.45 -3.64 -5.11
CA ILE A 895 24.16 -4.60 -4.03
C ILE A 895 22.92 -5.42 -4.42
N ASP A 896 23.10 -6.72 -4.65
CA ASP A 896 22.05 -7.66 -5.10
C ASP A 896 20.74 -7.55 -4.30
N SER A 897 20.80 -7.42 -2.97
CA SER A 897 19.60 -7.31 -2.14
C SER A 897 18.82 -6.04 -2.41
N ILE A 898 19.52 -4.90 -2.58
CA ILE A 898 18.89 -3.61 -2.87
C ILE A 898 18.37 -3.61 -4.31
N ARG A 899 19.18 -4.08 -5.27
CA ARG A 899 18.77 -4.24 -6.66
C ARG A 899 17.52 -5.08 -6.81
N ASN A 900 17.45 -6.23 -6.13
CA ASN A 900 16.28 -7.10 -6.17
C ASN A 900 15.06 -6.47 -5.51
N GLN A 901 15.23 -5.63 -4.48
CA GLN A 901 14.11 -4.85 -3.92
C GLN A 901 13.59 -3.84 -4.94
N TYR A 902 14.47 -3.12 -5.65
CA TYR A 902 14.10 -2.21 -6.74
C TYR A 902 13.32 -2.93 -7.84
N LEU A 903 13.85 -4.04 -8.35
CA LEU A 903 13.21 -4.83 -9.40
C LEU A 903 11.86 -5.42 -8.95
N SER A 904 11.78 -5.95 -7.72
CA SER A 904 10.55 -6.52 -7.17
C SER A 904 9.49 -5.44 -6.96
N LYS A 905 9.89 -4.28 -6.46
CA LYS A 905 9.00 -3.15 -6.19
C LYS A 905 8.50 -2.52 -7.50
N SER A 906 9.39 -2.32 -8.47
CA SER A 906 9.05 -1.89 -9.84
C SER A 906 8.00 -2.82 -10.46
N LYS A 907 8.23 -4.14 -10.40
CA LYS A 907 7.28 -5.14 -10.88
C LYS A 907 5.93 -5.10 -10.14
N ALA A 908 5.96 -4.97 -8.80
CA ALA A 908 4.74 -4.93 -8.00
C ALA A 908 3.89 -3.68 -8.26
N LEU A 909 4.52 -2.55 -8.58
CA LEU A 909 3.84 -1.29 -8.87
C LEU A 909 3.44 -1.13 -10.35
N ASN A 910 3.83 -2.07 -11.21
CA ASN A 910 3.75 -1.93 -12.67
C ASN A 910 4.35 -0.58 -13.13
N LEU A 911 5.59 -0.30 -12.68
CA LEU A 911 6.33 0.94 -12.93
C LEU A 911 7.71 0.58 -13.47
N GLU A 912 8.10 1.04 -14.66
CA GLU A 912 9.38 0.66 -15.28
C GLU A 912 10.55 1.51 -14.78
N ILE A 913 11.75 0.92 -14.70
CA ILE A 913 12.98 1.70 -14.52
C ILE A 913 13.49 2.06 -15.92
N CYS A 914 13.26 3.30 -16.35
CA CYS A 914 13.48 3.70 -17.75
C CYS A 914 14.96 3.85 -18.09
N SER A 915 15.75 4.35 -17.15
CA SER A 915 17.17 4.66 -17.32
C SER A 915 17.90 4.68 -15.97
N LEU A 916 19.23 4.52 -16.02
CA LEU A 916 20.11 4.78 -14.86
C LEU A 916 20.89 6.08 -15.05
N ALA A 917 20.76 7.01 -14.11
CA ALA A 917 21.36 8.34 -14.19
C ALA A 917 22.73 8.41 -13.52
N MET A 918 23.69 9.05 -14.20
CA MET A 918 25.05 9.25 -13.71
C MET A 918 25.28 10.70 -13.24
N THR A 919 24.33 11.27 -12.49
CA THR A 919 24.33 12.71 -12.12
C THR A 919 25.53 13.13 -11.27
N GLY A 920 26.26 12.17 -10.68
CA GLY A 920 27.53 12.46 -10.01
C GLY A 920 28.54 13.23 -10.88
N PHE A 921 28.47 13.07 -12.21
CA PHE A 921 29.33 13.80 -13.15
C PHE A 921 29.01 15.31 -13.24
N TYR A 922 27.84 15.78 -12.82
CA TYR A 922 27.60 17.23 -12.69
C TYR A 922 28.59 17.90 -11.74
N ALA A 923 28.97 17.21 -10.67
CA ALA A 923 29.93 17.71 -9.68
C ALA A 923 31.40 17.38 -10.04
N GLN A 924 31.63 16.37 -10.87
CA GLN A 924 32.98 15.86 -11.18
C GLN A 924 33.06 15.40 -12.62
N SER A 925 33.28 16.35 -13.52
CA SER A 925 33.13 16.24 -14.97
C SER A 925 33.75 14.97 -15.60
N PHE A 926 33.03 14.39 -16.56
CA PHE A 926 33.46 13.23 -17.33
C PHE A 926 34.82 13.38 -18.05
N PRO A 927 35.18 14.52 -18.69
CA PRO A 927 36.44 14.64 -19.42
C PRO A 927 37.70 14.59 -18.55
N THR A 928 37.64 15.11 -17.33
CA THR A 928 38.83 15.33 -16.48
C THR A 928 39.01 14.24 -15.44
N ARG A 929 37.93 13.58 -15.03
CA ARG A 929 37.97 12.54 -14.00
C ARG A 929 38.75 11.29 -14.48
N PRO A 930 39.85 10.87 -13.83
CA PRO A 930 40.67 9.75 -14.30
C PRO A 930 39.91 8.42 -14.40
N THR A 931 38.94 8.19 -13.52
CA THR A 931 38.17 6.95 -13.44
C THR A 931 36.84 6.99 -14.19
N ALA A 932 36.61 7.98 -15.06
CA ALA A 932 35.32 8.20 -15.71
C ALA A 932 34.83 6.98 -16.52
N VAL A 933 35.70 6.37 -17.34
CA VAL A 933 35.34 5.19 -18.14
C VAL A 933 34.98 3.99 -17.26
N LYS A 934 35.72 3.80 -16.16
CA LYS A 934 35.43 2.76 -15.16
C LYS A 934 34.06 2.98 -14.52
N ALA A 935 33.77 4.22 -14.10
CA ALA A 935 32.48 4.55 -13.49
C ALA A 935 31.29 4.31 -14.42
N VAL A 936 31.43 4.64 -15.72
CA VAL A 936 30.42 4.29 -16.72
C VAL A 936 30.32 2.76 -16.92
N GLY A 937 31.44 2.04 -16.85
CA GLY A 937 31.45 0.58 -16.85
C GLY A 937 30.65 -0.05 -15.72
N ASP A 938 30.77 0.48 -14.51
CA ASP A 938 30.00 0.01 -13.35
C ASP A 938 28.51 0.31 -13.51
N CYS A 939 28.15 1.43 -14.16
CA CYS A 939 26.78 1.72 -14.58
C CYS A 939 26.27 0.68 -15.57
N ILE A 940 27.01 0.41 -16.66
CA ILE A 940 26.64 -0.60 -17.66
C ILE A 940 26.48 -2.00 -17.04
N ALA A 941 27.35 -2.37 -16.09
CA ALA A 941 27.21 -3.62 -15.35
C ALA A 941 25.90 -3.67 -14.55
N THR A 942 25.55 -2.58 -13.88
CA THR A 942 24.30 -2.44 -13.13
C THR A 942 23.08 -2.50 -14.05
N MET A 943 23.12 -1.80 -15.19
CA MET A 943 22.09 -1.81 -16.23
C MET A 943 21.79 -3.24 -16.69
N ARG A 944 22.83 -4.02 -17.02
CA ARG A 944 22.68 -5.44 -17.42
C ARG A 944 22.05 -6.29 -16.33
N GLN A 945 22.43 -6.07 -15.08
CA GLN A 945 21.89 -6.82 -13.95
C GLN A 945 20.43 -6.45 -13.64
N MET A 946 20.00 -5.24 -14.01
CA MET A 946 18.64 -4.75 -13.82
C MET A 946 17.74 -4.93 -15.04
N GLY A 947 18.30 -5.27 -16.20
CA GLY A 947 17.56 -5.30 -17.46
C GLY A 947 17.17 -3.90 -17.96
N VAL A 948 17.93 -2.87 -17.58
CA VAL A 948 17.72 -1.49 -18.03
C VAL A 948 18.57 -1.26 -19.28
N HIS A 949 17.99 -0.66 -20.31
CA HIS A 949 18.66 -0.54 -21.63
C HIS A 949 19.29 0.82 -21.90
N THR A 950 18.92 1.87 -21.14
CA THR A 950 19.41 3.24 -21.32
C THR A 950 20.13 3.74 -20.07
N GLY A 951 21.27 4.40 -20.24
CA GLY A 951 21.97 5.11 -19.17
C GLY A 951 22.15 6.58 -19.51
N PHE A 952 21.79 7.47 -18.59
CA PHE A 952 21.90 8.91 -18.75
C PHE A 952 23.26 9.42 -18.23
N LEU A 953 24.06 10.02 -19.12
CA LEU A 953 25.41 10.50 -18.85
C LEU A 953 25.52 12.03 -19.05
N PRO A 954 25.42 12.84 -17.99
CA PRO A 954 25.83 14.22 -18.08
C PRO A 954 27.35 14.32 -18.17
N LEU A 955 27.87 15.11 -19.11
CA LEU A 955 29.32 15.28 -19.26
C LEU A 955 29.94 16.18 -18.17
N GLY A 956 29.11 16.87 -17.40
CA GLY A 956 29.50 17.78 -16.32
C GLY A 956 29.97 19.15 -16.80
N VAL A 957 30.36 20.02 -15.87
CA VAL A 957 30.68 21.44 -16.14
C VAL A 957 31.82 21.59 -17.16
N GLU A 958 32.91 20.84 -16.98
CA GLU A 958 34.05 20.85 -17.93
C GLU A 958 33.74 20.05 -19.22
N GLY A 959 32.64 19.31 -19.24
CA GLY A 959 32.13 18.64 -20.43
C GLY A 959 31.41 19.57 -21.42
N ASP A 960 31.19 20.84 -21.04
CA ASP A 960 30.61 21.87 -21.89
C ASP A 960 31.59 22.26 -23.01
N LEU A 961 31.50 21.59 -24.15
CA LEU A 961 32.40 21.77 -25.30
C LEU A 961 32.31 23.14 -25.98
N LYS A 962 31.31 23.97 -25.63
CA LYS A 962 31.29 25.38 -26.05
C LYS A 962 32.25 26.22 -25.22
N LYS A 963 32.44 25.88 -23.94
CA LYS A 963 33.37 26.56 -23.02
C LYS A 963 34.76 25.93 -23.02
N HIS A 964 34.84 24.61 -23.19
CA HIS A 964 36.06 23.82 -23.13
C HIS A 964 36.30 23.00 -24.42
N PRO A 965 36.40 23.65 -25.59
CA PRO A 965 36.59 22.96 -26.87
C PRO A 965 37.88 22.11 -26.91
N GLU A 966 38.89 22.46 -26.12
CA GLU A 966 40.16 21.75 -25.97
C GLU A 966 39.99 20.34 -25.38
N LEU A 967 38.91 20.08 -24.63
CA LEU A 967 38.65 18.77 -24.02
C LEU A 967 37.97 17.78 -24.97
N ARG A 968 37.60 18.21 -26.20
CA ARG A 968 36.94 17.35 -27.20
C ARG A 968 37.71 16.06 -27.52
N PRO A 969 39.04 16.05 -27.76
CA PRO A 969 39.76 14.81 -28.02
C PRO A 969 39.61 13.78 -26.89
N ALA A 970 39.73 14.23 -25.64
CA ALA A 970 39.59 13.37 -24.46
C ALA A 970 38.16 12.82 -24.31
N ILE A 971 37.14 13.64 -24.57
CA ILE A 971 35.73 13.20 -24.57
C ILE A 971 35.49 12.15 -25.66
N VAL A 972 35.96 12.39 -26.88
CA VAL A 972 35.78 11.47 -28.01
C VAL A 972 36.47 10.14 -27.74
N GLU A 973 37.71 10.16 -27.25
CA GLU A 973 38.46 8.94 -26.92
C GLU A 973 37.76 8.11 -25.83
N ARG A 974 37.33 8.75 -24.74
CA ARG A 974 36.62 8.07 -23.65
C ARG A 974 35.26 7.54 -24.09
N LEU A 975 34.51 8.31 -24.89
CA LEU A 975 33.20 7.88 -25.41
C LEU A 975 33.33 6.79 -26.48
N LYS A 976 34.47 6.66 -27.18
CA LYS A 976 34.77 5.48 -28.01
C LYS A 976 34.89 4.23 -27.15
N ALA A 977 35.62 4.30 -26.05
CA ALA A 977 35.75 3.19 -25.11
C ALA A 977 34.39 2.82 -24.49
N VAL A 978 33.63 3.81 -23.99
CA VAL A 978 32.27 3.61 -23.46
C VAL A 978 31.35 3.03 -24.54
N GLY A 979 31.43 3.54 -25.77
CA GLY A 979 30.61 3.09 -26.89
C GLY A 979 30.86 1.62 -27.25
N GLN A 980 32.08 1.13 -27.10
CA GLN A 980 32.40 -0.29 -27.24
C GLN A 980 31.82 -1.11 -26.09
N MET A 981 31.95 -0.65 -24.83
CA MET A 981 31.38 -1.32 -23.66
C MET A 981 29.84 -1.42 -23.72
N ALA A 982 29.19 -0.35 -24.17
CA ALA A 982 27.74 -0.28 -24.35
C ALA A 982 27.27 -1.25 -25.45
N LYS A 983 28.00 -1.30 -26.57
CA LYS A 983 27.78 -2.26 -27.66
C LYS A 983 27.89 -3.71 -27.17
N ASP A 984 28.97 -4.05 -26.47
CA ASP A 984 29.22 -5.40 -25.96
C ASP A 984 28.17 -5.85 -24.93
N SER A 985 27.51 -4.88 -24.29
CA SER A 985 26.49 -5.10 -23.28
C SER A 985 25.06 -5.01 -23.81
N GLY A 986 24.86 -4.63 -25.08
CA GLY A 986 23.53 -4.48 -25.68
C GLY A 986 22.72 -3.31 -25.08
N VAL A 987 23.38 -2.24 -24.65
CA VAL A 987 22.76 -1.06 -24.04
C VAL A 987 23.10 0.24 -24.78
N VAL A 988 22.41 1.33 -24.45
CA VAL A 988 22.65 2.67 -24.98
C VAL A 988 23.05 3.62 -23.86
N ILE A 989 24.06 4.44 -24.10
CA ILE A 989 24.41 5.58 -23.23
C ILE A 989 23.99 6.87 -23.92
N GLY A 990 23.06 7.59 -23.29
CA GLY A 990 22.60 8.92 -23.69
C GLY A 990 23.46 9.99 -23.05
N ILE A 991 24.21 10.74 -23.84
CA ILE A 991 25.01 11.88 -23.35
C ILE A 991 24.20 13.17 -23.39
N GLU A 992 24.29 13.96 -22.32
CA GLU A 992 23.82 15.35 -22.30
C GLU A 992 24.98 16.27 -22.71
N THR A 993 24.73 17.21 -23.61
CA THR A 993 25.74 18.12 -24.13
C THR A 993 25.16 19.48 -24.50
N SER A 994 25.93 20.54 -24.26
CA SER A 994 25.58 21.91 -24.64
C SER A 994 25.65 22.20 -26.15
N LEU A 995 26.11 21.24 -26.96
CA LEU A 995 26.24 21.38 -28.41
C LEU A 995 24.87 21.39 -29.10
N ASN A 996 24.71 22.24 -30.12
CA ASN A 996 23.52 22.17 -30.96
C ASN A 996 23.53 20.91 -31.84
N ALA A 997 22.39 20.55 -32.43
CA ALA A 997 22.14 19.32 -33.15
C ALA A 997 23.17 19.05 -34.25
N LYS A 998 23.57 20.06 -35.04
CA LYS A 998 24.60 19.88 -36.08
C LYS A 998 25.95 19.52 -35.48
N GLN A 999 26.32 20.15 -34.37
CA GLN A 999 27.57 19.86 -33.66
C GLN A 999 27.50 18.51 -32.94
N ALA A 1000 26.37 18.17 -32.31
CA ALA A 1000 26.12 16.88 -31.68
C ALA A 1000 26.19 15.72 -32.70
N ILE A 1001 25.64 15.90 -33.91
CA ILE A 1001 25.78 14.92 -35.01
C ILE A 1001 27.25 14.71 -35.39
N ARG A 1002 28.06 15.77 -35.44
CA ARG A 1002 29.51 15.66 -35.70
C ARG A 1002 30.22 14.94 -34.55
N LEU A 1003 29.88 15.26 -33.30
CA LEU A 1003 30.43 14.57 -32.13
C LEU A 1003 30.12 13.07 -32.17
N LEU A 1004 28.86 12.68 -32.42
CA LEU A 1004 28.47 11.27 -32.56
C LEU A 1004 29.22 10.58 -33.70
N LYS A 1005 29.46 11.28 -34.82
CA LYS A 1005 30.27 10.76 -35.94
C LYS A 1005 31.72 10.53 -35.54
N ASP A 1006 32.32 11.45 -34.78
CA ASP A 1006 33.69 11.33 -34.31
C ASP A 1006 33.86 10.18 -33.31
N ILE A 1007 32.84 9.94 -32.46
CA ILE A 1007 32.78 8.81 -31.53
C ILE A 1007 32.61 7.49 -32.29
N GLY A 1008 31.77 7.46 -33.34
CA GLY A 1008 31.65 6.31 -34.23
C GLY A 1008 30.96 5.08 -33.62
N SER A 1009 30.15 5.24 -32.57
CA SER A 1009 29.37 4.15 -31.97
C SER A 1009 27.86 4.45 -32.00
N PRO A 1010 27.00 3.55 -32.51
CA PRO A 1010 25.55 3.71 -32.49
C PRO A 1010 24.93 3.51 -31.10
N ASN A 1011 25.71 2.97 -30.15
CA ASN A 1011 25.33 2.78 -28.75
C ASN A 1011 25.58 4.03 -27.90
N ILE A 1012 26.18 5.09 -28.48
CA ILE A 1012 26.21 6.42 -27.89
C ILE A 1012 25.18 7.28 -28.62
N LYS A 1013 24.26 7.87 -27.86
CA LYS A 1013 23.19 8.73 -28.37
C LYS A 1013 23.13 10.01 -27.55
N ILE A 1014 22.31 10.97 -27.95
CA ILE A 1014 22.02 12.16 -27.17
C ILE A 1014 20.84 11.88 -26.24
N CYS A 1015 20.96 12.24 -24.96
CA CYS A 1015 19.81 12.53 -24.12
C CYS A 1015 19.46 14.01 -24.36
N PHE A 1016 18.31 14.28 -24.95
CA PHE A 1016 17.96 15.64 -25.34
C PHE A 1016 17.26 16.35 -24.18
N ASN A 1017 17.92 17.33 -23.58
CA ASN A 1017 17.33 18.16 -22.55
C ASN A 1017 16.72 19.43 -23.17
N LEU A 1018 15.40 19.65 -23.01
CA LEU A 1018 14.73 20.84 -23.55
C LEU A 1018 15.33 22.14 -23.00
N ALA A 1019 15.84 22.11 -21.77
CA ALA A 1019 16.41 23.29 -21.12
C ALA A 1019 17.65 23.85 -21.86
N ASP A 1020 18.45 22.99 -22.49
CA ASP A 1020 19.72 23.38 -23.12
C ASP A 1020 19.55 24.35 -24.30
N PRO A 1021 18.79 24.03 -25.37
CA PRO A 1021 18.57 24.97 -26.47
C PRO A 1021 17.82 26.23 -26.02
N ILE A 1022 16.87 26.10 -25.08
CA ILE A 1022 16.12 27.25 -24.54
C ILE A 1022 17.07 28.25 -23.87
N GLN A 1023 17.99 27.78 -23.02
CA GLN A 1023 18.99 28.63 -22.37
C GLN A 1023 19.95 29.29 -23.37
N GLN A 1024 20.07 28.73 -24.56
CA GLN A 1024 20.94 29.23 -25.63
C GLN A 1024 20.21 30.11 -26.65
N GLY A 1025 18.89 30.31 -26.48
CA GLY A 1025 18.06 31.06 -27.43
C GLY A 1025 17.83 30.30 -28.75
N GLU A 1026 18.02 28.99 -28.77
CA GLU A 1026 17.76 28.11 -29.90
C GLU A 1026 16.32 27.53 -29.81
N ASP A 1027 15.76 27.12 -30.94
CA ASP A 1027 14.44 26.48 -31.00
C ASP A 1027 14.56 24.97 -30.68
N PRO A 1028 14.09 24.50 -29.52
CA PRO A 1028 14.23 23.09 -29.12
C PRO A 1028 13.60 22.11 -30.11
N TYR A 1029 12.52 22.49 -30.79
CA TYR A 1029 11.80 21.61 -31.69
C TYR A 1029 12.56 21.42 -33.01
N LYS A 1030 13.14 22.50 -33.53
CA LYS A 1030 13.98 22.46 -34.74
C LYS A 1030 15.27 21.69 -34.50
N GLU A 1031 15.84 21.82 -33.30
CA GLU A 1031 17.02 21.06 -32.89
C GLU A 1031 16.70 19.55 -32.82
N LEU A 1032 15.55 19.16 -32.26
CA LEU A 1032 15.08 17.75 -32.28
C LEU A 1032 14.94 17.21 -33.70
N GLU A 1033 14.31 17.96 -34.62
CA GLU A 1033 14.16 17.55 -36.03
C GLU A 1033 15.51 17.36 -36.72
N THR A 1034 16.43 18.30 -36.50
CA THR A 1034 17.78 18.27 -37.07
C THR A 1034 18.57 17.07 -36.53
N LEU A 1035 18.47 16.81 -35.23
CA LEU A 1035 19.15 15.69 -34.57
C LEU A 1035 18.63 14.34 -35.08
N GLY A 1036 17.32 14.22 -35.26
CA GLY A 1036 16.64 13.06 -35.84
C GLY A 1036 16.51 11.87 -34.88
N LYS A 1037 15.43 11.10 -35.04
CA LYS A 1037 14.98 10.08 -34.07
C LYS A 1037 16.03 9.03 -33.68
N ASN A 1038 16.89 8.61 -34.61
CA ASN A 1038 17.83 7.50 -34.38
C ASN A 1038 18.99 7.87 -33.45
N ARG A 1039 19.20 9.17 -33.21
CA ARG A 1039 20.29 9.70 -32.39
C ARG A 1039 19.84 10.09 -30.97
N ILE A 1040 18.56 9.92 -30.66
CA ILE A 1040 17.98 10.26 -29.36
C ILE A 1040 17.81 8.97 -28.55
N SER A 1041 18.25 9.02 -27.29
CA SER A 1041 18.07 7.95 -26.31
C SER A 1041 16.78 8.13 -25.51
N GLU A 1042 16.64 9.31 -24.91
CA GLU A 1042 15.46 9.80 -24.20
C GLU A 1042 15.42 11.34 -24.27
N ILE A 1043 14.32 11.93 -23.79
CA ILE A 1043 14.12 13.37 -23.77
C ILE A 1043 13.81 13.81 -22.34
N HIS A 1044 14.64 14.66 -21.77
CA HIS A 1044 14.31 15.38 -20.53
C HIS A 1044 13.41 16.55 -20.92
N CYS A 1045 12.10 16.39 -20.69
CA CYS A 1045 11.06 17.26 -21.23
C CYS A 1045 10.70 18.43 -20.31
N SER A 1046 11.63 18.82 -19.43
CA SER A 1046 11.47 19.92 -18.49
C SER A 1046 12.48 21.05 -18.71
N ASN A 1047 12.20 22.22 -18.17
CA ASN A 1047 13.07 23.40 -18.27
C ASN A 1047 13.77 23.66 -16.92
N LYS A 1048 13.73 24.89 -16.41
CA LYS A 1048 14.28 25.29 -15.13
C LYS A 1048 13.21 25.36 -14.05
N ASP A 1049 13.63 25.51 -12.80
CA ASP A 1049 12.70 25.81 -11.71
C ASP A 1049 12.23 27.25 -11.83
N SER A 1050 10.95 27.42 -12.16
CA SER A 1050 10.27 28.70 -12.27
C SER A 1050 8.78 28.50 -12.05
N VAL A 1051 8.16 27.79 -12.98
CA VAL A 1051 6.73 27.45 -13.01
C VAL A 1051 6.58 26.03 -13.51
N TRP A 1052 5.40 25.45 -13.35
CA TRP A 1052 5.06 24.15 -13.94
C TRP A 1052 5.07 24.21 -15.46
N LEU A 1053 5.22 23.04 -16.09
CA LEU A 1053 5.26 22.91 -17.55
C LEU A 1053 4.00 23.47 -18.22
N GLN A 1054 2.85 23.43 -17.56
CA GLN A 1054 1.60 24.00 -18.05
C GLN A 1054 1.67 25.52 -18.24
N TYR A 1055 2.53 26.20 -17.47
CA TYR A 1055 2.61 27.65 -17.41
C TYR A 1055 3.96 28.18 -17.90
N ASP A 1056 4.86 27.33 -18.38
CA ASP A 1056 6.17 27.77 -18.88
C ASP A 1056 6.03 28.33 -20.31
N PRO A 1057 6.19 29.65 -20.52
CA PRO A 1057 6.02 30.26 -21.84
C PRO A 1057 7.11 29.86 -22.83
N GLN A 1058 8.20 29.24 -22.38
CA GLN A 1058 9.32 28.79 -23.23
C GLN A 1058 9.17 27.33 -23.66
N VAL A 1059 8.24 26.57 -23.05
CA VAL A 1059 8.00 25.16 -23.37
C VAL A 1059 6.56 24.97 -23.84
N ASP A 1060 6.42 24.62 -25.11
CA ASP A 1060 5.16 24.23 -25.74
C ASP A 1060 5.17 22.72 -25.98
N LEU A 1061 4.55 21.99 -25.05
CA LEU A 1061 4.43 20.54 -25.13
C LEU A 1061 3.54 20.05 -26.28
N HIS A 1062 2.59 20.86 -26.77
CA HIS A 1062 1.80 20.52 -27.95
C HIS A 1062 2.65 20.59 -29.21
N GLN A 1063 3.49 21.61 -29.34
CA GLN A 1063 4.46 21.71 -30.42
C GLN A 1063 5.51 20.59 -30.33
N LEU A 1064 6.00 20.27 -29.13
CA LEU A 1064 6.87 19.11 -28.92
C LEU A 1064 6.22 17.83 -29.44
N LYS A 1065 4.96 17.57 -29.08
CA LYS A 1065 4.23 16.39 -29.57
C LYS A 1065 4.13 16.35 -31.08
N LYS A 1066 3.75 17.45 -31.73
CA LYS A 1066 3.66 17.54 -33.21
C LYS A 1066 5.00 17.22 -33.87
N THR A 1067 6.10 17.72 -33.31
CA THR A 1067 7.46 17.46 -33.78
C THR A 1067 7.83 15.98 -33.64
N LEU A 1068 7.63 15.39 -32.46
CA LEU A 1068 7.92 13.97 -32.22
C LEU A 1068 7.05 13.03 -33.07
N ASP A 1069 5.78 13.41 -33.27
CA ASP A 1069 4.84 12.70 -34.14
C ASP A 1069 5.37 12.65 -35.58
N ARG A 1070 5.75 13.81 -36.12
CA ARG A 1070 6.32 13.98 -37.47
C ARG A 1070 7.66 13.24 -37.65
N MET A 1071 8.51 13.27 -36.63
CA MET A 1071 9.78 12.52 -36.63
C MET A 1071 9.55 11.01 -36.60
N GLY A 1072 8.37 10.54 -36.21
CA GLY A 1072 8.14 9.12 -35.97
C GLY A 1072 8.93 8.62 -34.75
N TRP A 1073 9.17 9.47 -33.75
CA TRP A 1073 9.89 9.10 -32.53
C TRP A 1073 8.94 8.50 -31.48
N SER A 1074 9.49 7.63 -30.63
CA SER A 1074 8.82 6.97 -29.51
C SER A 1074 9.85 6.73 -28.42
N GLY A 1075 9.47 6.88 -27.15
CA GLY A 1075 10.40 6.70 -26.03
C GLY A 1075 9.96 7.40 -24.75
N TRP A 1076 10.94 7.65 -23.87
CA TRP A 1076 10.75 8.23 -22.54
C TRP A 1076 10.84 9.75 -22.56
N LEU A 1077 9.83 10.39 -21.98
CA LEU A 1077 9.77 11.80 -21.62
C LEU A 1077 10.00 11.89 -20.10
N VAL A 1078 11.20 12.32 -19.70
CA VAL A 1078 11.63 12.39 -18.30
C VAL A 1078 11.42 13.81 -17.78
N ILE A 1079 10.70 13.95 -16.67
CA ILE A 1079 10.49 15.25 -16.00
C ILE A 1079 11.51 15.36 -14.87
N GLU A 1080 12.51 16.20 -15.08
CA GLU A 1080 13.61 16.43 -14.13
C GLU A 1080 13.37 17.67 -13.26
N ARG A 1081 12.78 18.75 -13.82
CA ARG A 1081 12.59 20.05 -13.16
C ARG A 1081 11.20 20.66 -13.40
N SER A 1082 11.13 21.97 -13.69
CA SER A 1082 9.91 22.77 -13.84
C SER A 1082 9.04 22.79 -12.59
N ARG A 1083 9.69 23.06 -11.45
CA ARG A 1083 9.02 23.27 -10.16
C ARG A 1083 8.64 24.74 -9.97
N ASP A 1084 7.61 24.97 -9.18
CA ASP A 1084 7.25 26.28 -8.66
C ASP A 1084 8.44 26.84 -7.86
N ALA A 1085 9.02 27.95 -8.32
CA ALA A 1085 10.19 28.56 -7.66
C ALA A 1085 9.89 29.03 -6.22
N LYS A 1086 8.63 29.26 -5.86
CA LYS A 1086 8.22 29.62 -4.50
C LYS A 1086 8.07 28.42 -3.58
N ASP A 1087 7.93 27.22 -4.13
CA ASP A 1087 7.75 25.98 -3.38
C ASP A 1087 8.48 24.78 -4.04
N PRO A 1088 9.81 24.85 -4.23
CA PRO A 1088 10.55 23.84 -5.00
C PRO A 1088 10.75 22.51 -4.24
N HIS A 1089 10.43 22.47 -2.95
CA HIS A 1089 10.55 21.27 -2.10
C HIS A 1089 9.27 20.45 -2.01
N ASN A 1090 8.13 20.99 -2.45
CA ASN A 1090 6.87 20.26 -2.50
C ASN A 1090 6.83 19.33 -3.73
N VAL A 1091 7.58 18.23 -3.63
CA VAL A 1091 7.76 17.26 -4.72
C VAL A 1091 6.43 16.67 -5.21
N LYS A 1092 5.46 16.44 -4.32
CA LYS A 1092 4.15 15.89 -4.70
C LYS A 1092 3.37 16.86 -5.58
N LYS A 1093 3.26 18.13 -5.14
CA LYS A 1093 2.56 19.19 -5.86
C LYS A 1093 3.20 19.42 -7.25
N ASN A 1094 4.51 19.63 -7.27
CA ASN A 1094 5.21 19.98 -8.51
C ASN A 1094 5.22 18.86 -9.54
N TYR A 1095 5.68 17.66 -9.16
CA TYR A 1095 5.79 16.56 -10.12
C TYR A 1095 4.43 15.93 -10.44
N GLY A 1096 3.46 15.95 -9.52
CA GLY A 1096 2.09 15.52 -9.80
C GLY A 1096 1.43 16.38 -10.89
N ALA A 1097 1.52 17.71 -10.76
CA ALA A 1097 0.99 18.64 -11.77
C ALA A 1097 1.67 18.45 -13.14
N ASN A 1098 3.00 18.35 -13.15
CA ASN A 1098 3.75 18.16 -14.40
C ASN A 1098 3.45 16.80 -15.07
N VAL A 1099 3.38 15.69 -14.32
CA VAL A 1099 3.04 14.38 -14.89
C VAL A 1099 1.64 14.38 -15.49
N ALA A 1100 0.65 14.89 -14.75
CA ALA A 1100 -0.72 15.00 -15.25
C ALA A 1100 -0.79 15.80 -16.56
N TYR A 1101 -0.08 16.93 -16.62
CA TYR A 1101 -0.06 17.77 -17.81
C TYR A 1101 0.60 17.08 -19.01
N VAL A 1102 1.81 16.49 -18.84
CA VAL A 1102 2.48 15.76 -19.92
C VAL A 1102 1.63 14.60 -20.43
N LYS A 1103 1.06 13.78 -19.54
CA LYS A 1103 0.20 12.65 -19.96
C LYS A 1103 -1.05 13.12 -20.70
N SER A 1104 -1.66 14.23 -20.28
CA SER A 1104 -2.85 14.78 -20.96
C SER A 1104 -2.60 15.14 -22.44
N ILE A 1105 -1.36 15.47 -22.80
CA ILE A 1105 -0.96 15.80 -24.18
C ILE A 1105 -0.50 14.55 -24.93
N PHE A 1106 0.36 13.73 -24.32
CA PHE A 1106 1.08 12.68 -25.02
C PHE A 1106 0.41 11.30 -25.00
N GLN A 1107 -0.58 11.07 -24.13
CA GLN A 1107 -1.20 9.75 -23.94
C GLN A 1107 -2.73 9.72 -24.07
N ASN A 1108 -3.42 10.87 -24.02
CA ASN A 1108 -4.85 10.92 -24.34
C ASN A 1108 -5.07 10.89 -25.85
N SER A 1109 -5.65 9.79 -26.35
CA SER A 1109 -5.98 9.58 -27.77
C SER A 1109 -7.30 10.22 -28.22
N VAL A 1110 -7.91 11.11 -27.44
CA VAL A 1110 -9.24 11.68 -27.76
C VAL A 1110 -9.18 12.84 -28.78
N TYR A 1111 -8.00 13.30 -29.21
CA TYR A 1111 -7.89 14.46 -30.13
C TYR A 1111 -7.07 14.24 -31.40
N ALA A 1112 -6.97 13.01 -31.93
CA ALA A 1112 -6.20 12.75 -33.15
C ALA A 1112 -7.03 12.64 -34.46
N HIS A 1113 -8.35 12.82 -34.44
CA HIS A 1113 -9.19 12.88 -35.64
C HIS A 1113 -10.34 13.91 -35.57
N LEU A 1114 -9.98 15.12 -35.14
CA LEU A 1114 -10.55 16.37 -35.69
C LEU A 1114 -9.48 16.98 -36.59
#